data_AF-A0A3D4H121-F1
#
_entry.id   AF-A0A3D4H121-F1
#
_cell.length_a   1.000
_cell.length_b   1.000
_cell.length_c   1.000
_cell.angle_alpha   90.00
_cell.angle_beta   90.00
_cell.angle_gamma   90.00
#
_symmetry.space_group_name_H-M   'P 1'
#
loop_
_entity.id
_entity.type
_entity.pdbx_description
1 polymer ?
#
loop_
_entity_poly.entity_id
_entity_poly.type
_entity_poly.pdbx_seq_one_letter_code
_entity_poly.pdbx_strand_id
1 'polypeptide(L)'
;NGDTSSPFGTWTELPYLHAMVCVTGDGRYQWMLDKKLEVAPQYMAYEHNRQVEPLEPTDLDGTQVFPVDPLYHKSNNGEQHLALRKTFDKVVFRDGFDPANQYLFLDGLSNGGHKHYDGNSICRLTQNNRIWLADCDYIKSLPKFHNGVLIFKNGQSAEIPPFAELERSADFGHTGFSETTLQKYSGVDWHRNILWNRGKFFIVVDEMEALVKADFSFRAVWQTLGKVEMQEGGLAVEQNGEQFFIKGLDNADLKLEDDTITGKNWAKYQHAEPVVRILQQISNVSLRKGENHTYFNLLYSPDSGSDLDLKMEQVSNGAVLVRGDDEIVFAGVGNSNVKQSLGGGLEVAAAQFQISPSRYALVDGTALEWGPIGFGSERPVSIEFDLNKGMGIIIVNRQTEISMTAQKASRITLNGKGIDTRRNRSVLRFKVGKGRHELALITKSEHSVLTRSARPFTARLTLPHRIATGTREARTLRQVWTYKGSDTSLSLAAGDLDGDGAHEIVSGGHDNSVRSIKHGTSIWHHKTEGVVRSVCVADLDRDGRQEVLAGSEDTRLYSLNDNGKLKWRYEIPFYFQTPIIRSVFTGDINGDGNLEAIAAVESWRYYAFTHDGRELWHQMTVRPSSTGCAADLDGDGRDEVIAGTDYHRWHCIDGTGEIRWSYGPRTGPRANSAAAGDIDGDGLKEVIFAGADTHVHVLKADGDLVSQFNTGDEVTQVFAVDMDGDGLDEIVASSMSFNVYVIKGDGKTILWRTDLGEVVTGIAVGDFNGDGKLEVAAGVADGFVHLLSNEDGKVLSRYRTDGPIVTLIAADVDGDGIEEIVAASEDRLVYALKP
;
A
#
# COMPACT_ATOMS: atom_id res chain seq x y z
N ASN A 1 -12.93 -0.34 -14.86
CA ASN A 1 -12.82 -0.72 -13.44
C ASN A 1 -14.04 -0.17 -12.76
N GLY A 2 -14.83 -1.06 -12.16
CA GLY A 2 -16.03 -0.69 -11.44
C GLY A 2 -16.48 -1.94 -10.72
N ASP A 3 -16.30 -1.97 -9.41
CA ASP A 3 -16.69 -3.06 -8.52
C ASP A 3 -18.20 -3.37 -8.53
N THR A 4 -18.96 -2.55 -9.26
CA THR A 4 -20.37 -2.67 -9.62
C THR A 4 -20.62 -3.34 -10.98
N SER A 5 -19.61 -3.98 -11.59
CA SER A 5 -19.76 -4.59 -12.92
C SER A 5 -20.89 -5.61 -12.99
N SER A 6 -21.59 -5.60 -14.13
CA SER A 6 -22.67 -6.55 -14.43
C SER A 6 -22.13 -7.98 -14.55
N PRO A 7 -22.93 -9.03 -14.22
CA PRO A 7 -22.50 -10.43 -14.24
C PRO A 7 -22.07 -10.98 -15.62
N PHE A 8 -22.10 -10.17 -16.69
CA PHE A 8 -21.74 -10.60 -18.05
C PHE A 8 -20.41 -10.02 -18.58
N GLY A 9 -19.57 -9.40 -17.75
CA GLY A 9 -18.18 -9.02 -18.10
C GLY A 9 -17.97 -7.63 -18.75
N THR A 10 -16.80 -7.43 -19.39
CA THR A 10 -16.22 -6.14 -19.85
C THR A 10 -16.93 -5.43 -21.01
N TRP A 11 -18.04 -5.98 -21.50
CA TRP A 11 -18.83 -5.42 -22.62
C TRP A 11 -20.27 -5.12 -22.22
N THR A 12 -20.54 -5.17 -20.92
CA THR A 12 -21.89 -5.06 -20.38
C THR A 12 -22.48 -3.67 -20.55
N GLU A 13 -21.67 -2.62 -20.66
CA GLU A 13 -22.16 -1.26 -20.83
C GLU A 13 -22.76 -1.00 -22.21
N LEU A 14 -22.27 -1.67 -23.26
CA LEU A 14 -22.71 -1.39 -24.64
C LEU A 14 -24.22 -1.65 -24.81
N PRO A 15 -24.79 -2.81 -24.41
CA PRO A 15 -26.24 -3.01 -24.45
C PRO A 15 -27.05 -1.93 -23.72
N TYR A 16 -26.57 -1.44 -22.57
CA TYR A 16 -27.25 -0.38 -21.82
C TYR A 16 -27.15 0.98 -22.54
N LEU A 17 -25.97 1.35 -23.05
CA LEU A 17 -25.81 2.56 -23.87
C LEU A 17 -26.70 2.49 -25.11
N HIS A 18 -26.73 1.36 -25.81
CA HIS A 18 -27.61 1.17 -26.96
C HIS A 18 -29.09 1.29 -26.57
N ALA A 19 -29.51 0.66 -25.48
CA ALA A 19 -30.88 0.77 -24.98
C ALA A 19 -31.23 2.21 -24.63
N MET A 20 -30.33 2.95 -23.98
CA MET A 20 -30.53 4.35 -23.62
C MET A 20 -30.66 5.24 -24.85
N VAL A 21 -29.81 5.08 -25.88
CA VAL A 21 -29.98 5.80 -27.15
C VAL A 21 -31.35 5.50 -27.76
N CYS A 22 -31.75 4.22 -27.83
CA CYS A 22 -33.03 3.82 -28.41
C CYS A 22 -34.25 4.37 -27.66
N VAL A 23 -34.21 4.34 -26.33
CA VAL A 23 -35.36 4.72 -25.48
C VAL A 23 -35.46 6.23 -25.32
N THR A 24 -34.33 6.94 -25.21
CA THR A 24 -34.32 8.37 -24.86
C THR A 24 -34.07 9.29 -26.05
N GLY A 25 -33.42 8.80 -27.11
CA GLY A 25 -32.95 9.64 -28.21
C GLY A 25 -31.87 10.66 -27.80
N ASP A 26 -31.26 10.50 -26.62
CA ASP A 26 -30.25 11.44 -26.10
C ASP A 26 -28.89 11.19 -26.75
N GLY A 27 -28.41 12.19 -27.49
CA GLY A 27 -27.15 12.18 -28.24
C GLY A 27 -25.90 11.95 -27.38
N ARG A 28 -25.98 12.16 -26.06
CA ARG A 28 -24.86 11.91 -25.14
C ARG A 28 -24.49 10.44 -25.05
N TYR A 29 -25.48 9.55 -25.00
CA TYR A 29 -25.21 8.12 -25.03
C TYR A 29 -24.69 7.66 -26.38
N GLN A 30 -25.12 8.30 -27.48
CA GLN A 30 -24.60 8.01 -28.82
C GLN A 30 -23.13 8.42 -28.92
N TRP A 31 -22.77 9.60 -28.42
CA TRP A 31 -21.38 10.05 -28.36
C TRP A 31 -20.49 9.10 -27.56
N MET A 32 -20.94 8.64 -26.39
CA MET A 32 -20.20 7.66 -25.57
C MET A 32 -20.02 6.32 -26.29
N LEU A 33 -21.08 5.87 -26.98
CA LEU A 33 -21.06 4.65 -27.78
C LEU A 33 -20.03 4.75 -28.92
N ASP A 34 -20.05 5.85 -29.68
CA ASP A 34 -19.11 6.11 -30.77
C ASP A 34 -17.67 6.08 -30.25
N LYS A 35 -17.39 6.76 -29.12
CA LYS A 35 -16.07 6.74 -28.47
C LYS A 35 -15.62 5.34 -28.06
N LYS A 36 -16.52 4.51 -27.54
CA LYS A 36 -16.20 3.12 -27.17
C LYS A 36 -15.87 2.26 -28.40
N LEU A 37 -16.63 2.43 -29.48
CA LEU A 37 -16.43 1.69 -30.73
C LEU A 37 -15.17 2.14 -31.48
N GLU A 38 -14.74 3.40 -31.35
CA GLU A 38 -13.45 3.89 -31.86
C GLU A 38 -12.26 3.13 -31.22
N VAL A 39 -12.34 2.87 -29.91
CA VAL A 39 -11.26 2.20 -29.16
C VAL A 39 -11.24 0.68 -29.40
N ALA A 40 -12.42 0.06 -29.48
CA ALA A 40 -12.55 -1.39 -29.65
C ALA A 40 -13.73 -1.75 -30.58
N PRO A 41 -13.52 -1.71 -31.92
CA PRO A 41 -14.58 -2.01 -32.88
C PRO A 41 -14.99 -3.48 -32.81
N GLN A 42 -16.30 -3.76 -32.75
CA GLN A 42 -16.85 -5.12 -32.75
C GLN A 42 -17.87 -5.33 -33.89
N TYR A 43 -18.20 -6.60 -34.18
CA TYR A 43 -19.12 -6.98 -35.25
C TYR A 43 -20.58 -6.81 -34.81
N MET A 44 -21.24 -5.80 -35.35
CA MET A 44 -22.57 -5.33 -34.92
C MET A 44 -23.70 -5.92 -35.78
N ALA A 45 -23.84 -7.25 -35.78
CA ALA A 45 -24.81 -7.96 -36.63
C ALA A 45 -26.30 -7.63 -36.37
N TYR A 46 -26.62 -6.93 -35.27
CA TYR A 46 -28.00 -6.69 -34.83
C TYR A 46 -28.27 -5.24 -34.44
N GLU A 47 -27.45 -4.29 -34.88
CA GLU A 47 -27.66 -2.89 -34.58
C GLU A 47 -28.71 -2.23 -35.48
N HIS A 48 -29.67 -1.56 -34.85
CA HIS A 48 -30.58 -0.66 -35.54
C HIS A 48 -29.83 0.62 -35.91
N ASN A 49 -29.90 1.03 -37.18
CA ASN A 49 -29.46 2.35 -37.62
C ASN A 49 -30.25 3.43 -36.86
N ARG A 50 -29.53 4.25 -36.09
CA ARG A 50 -30.11 5.32 -35.26
C ARG A 50 -29.77 6.65 -35.88
N GLN A 51 -30.80 7.43 -36.21
CA GLN A 51 -30.64 8.83 -36.61
C GLN A 51 -30.56 9.72 -35.36
N VAL A 52 -29.64 9.42 -34.45
CA VAL A 52 -29.38 10.26 -33.26
C VAL A 52 -28.02 10.92 -33.47
N GLU A 53 -27.98 12.25 -33.45
CA GLU A 53 -26.72 12.99 -33.56
C GLU A 53 -25.92 12.87 -32.25
N PRO A 54 -24.62 12.51 -32.30
CA PRO A 54 -23.76 12.48 -31.12
C PRO A 54 -23.63 13.87 -30.48
N LEU A 55 -23.79 13.94 -29.16
CA LEU A 55 -23.61 15.16 -28.37
C LEU A 55 -22.60 14.91 -27.25
N GLU A 56 -21.52 15.69 -27.19
CA GLU A 56 -20.55 15.56 -26.10
C GLU A 56 -21.19 15.96 -24.74
N PRO A 57 -21.06 15.13 -23.68
CA PRO A 57 -21.73 15.36 -22.40
C PRO A 57 -20.97 16.37 -21.51
N THR A 58 -20.88 17.62 -21.94
CA THR A 58 -20.20 18.71 -21.21
C THR A 58 -20.85 19.07 -19.88
N ASP A 59 -22.06 18.58 -19.61
CA ASP A 59 -22.69 18.67 -18.28
C ASP A 59 -22.00 17.82 -17.20
N LEU A 60 -21.08 16.94 -17.60
CA LEU A 60 -20.23 16.14 -16.73
C LEU A 60 -18.84 16.76 -16.50
N ASP A 61 -18.59 17.96 -17.00
CA ASP A 61 -17.38 18.72 -16.72
C ASP A 61 -17.41 19.29 -15.29
N GLY A 62 -16.25 19.65 -14.77
CA GLY A 62 -16.09 20.17 -13.43
C GLY A 62 -15.91 19.09 -12.37
N THR A 63 -16.34 19.41 -11.14
CA THR A 63 -16.31 18.48 -10.00
C THR A 63 -17.66 17.78 -9.86
N GLN A 64 -17.69 16.47 -10.08
CA GLN A 64 -18.89 15.64 -10.08
C GLN A 64 -18.82 14.57 -9.00
N VAL A 65 -19.96 14.27 -8.37
CA VAL A 65 -20.11 13.19 -7.39
C VAL A 65 -21.13 12.19 -7.92
N PHE A 66 -20.71 10.93 -8.02
CA PHE A 66 -21.58 9.83 -8.43
C PHE A 66 -22.09 9.07 -7.19
N PRO A 67 -23.40 8.83 -7.05
CA PRO A 67 -23.96 8.17 -5.88
C PRO A 67 -23.76 6.65 -5.91
N VAL A 68 -23.72 6.03 -4.74
CA VAL A 68 -23.79 4.57 -4.62
C VAL A 68 -25.21 4.08 -4.94
N ASP A 69 -25.33 2.97 -5.67
CA ASP A 69 -26.62 2.31 -5.89
C ASP A 69 -27.23 1.80 -4.56
N PRO A 70 -28.53 2.03 -4.30
CA PRO A 70 -29.16 1.60 -3.04
C PRO A 70 -29.12 0.09 -2.78
N LEU A 71 -29.19 -0.76 -3.81
CA LEU A 71 -29.10 -2.21 -3.66
C LEU A 71 -27.66 -2.64 -3.37
N TYR A 72 -26.70 -2.00 -4.03
CA TYR A 72 -25.28 -2.22 -3.75
C TYR A 72 -24.95 -1.84 -2.30
N HIS A 73 -25.37 -0.65 -1.86
CA HIS A 73 -25.22 -0.21 -0.47
C HIS A 73 -25.84 -1.22 0.49
N LYS A 74 -27.10 -1.60 0.29
CA LYS A 74 -27.78 -2.60 1.14
C LYS A 74 -27.03 -3.92 1.26
N SER A 75 -26.32 -4.33 0.19
CA SER A 75 -25.59 -5.60 0.13
C SER A 75 -24.20 -5.51 0.75
N ASN A 76 -23.58 -4.33 0.78
CA ASN A 76 -22.17 -4.15 1.11
C ASN A 76 -21.88 -3.22 2.30
N ASN A 77 -22.90 -2.56 2.90
CA ASN A 77 -22.73 -1.57 3.99
C ASN A 77 -22.12 -2.14 5.28
N GLY A 78 -22.00 -3.46 5.40
CA GLY A 78 -21.34 -4.12 6.53
C GLY A 78 -21.87 -3.65 7.90
N GLU A 79 -20.98 -3.61 8.88
CA GLU A 79 -21.27 -3.20 10.26
C GLU A 79 -21.06 -1.69 10.53
N GLN A 80 -20.47 -0.95 9.58
CA GLN A 80 -20.22 0.49 9.75
C GLN A 80 -21.49 1.36 9.74
N HIS A 81 -22.58 0.86 9.14
CA HIS A 81 -23.87 1.55 9.07
C HIS A 81 -23.80 3.00 8.54
N LEU A 82 -22.90 3.30 7.59
CA LEU A 82 -22.86 4.63 6.96
C LEU A 82 -24.16 4.86 6.17
N ALA A 83 -24.78 6.02 6.33
CA ALA A 83 -26.04 6.33 5.66
C ALA A 83 -25.84 6.47 4.15
N LEU A 84 -26.71 5.89 3.33
CA LEU A 84 -26.62 5.95 1.85
C LEU A 84 -26.39 7.37 1.31
N ARG A 85 -27.02 8.40 1.90
CA ARG A 85 -26.86 9.80 1.47
C ARG A 85 -25.46 10.39 1.72
N LYS A 86 -24.66 9.71 2.54
CA LYS A 86 -23.28 10.06 2.89
C LYS A 86 -22.26 9.22 2.14
N THR A 87 -22.67 8.12 1.49
CA THR A 87 -21.79 7.33 0.62
C THR A 87 -21.74 7.92 -0.79
N PHE A 88 -20.64 7.72 -1.48
CA PHE A 88 -20.48 8.03 -2.90
C PHE A 88 -19.77 6.86 -3.60
N ASP A 89 -20.03 6.70 -4.89
CA ASP A 89 -19.28 5.76 -5.72
C ASP A 89 -17.96 6.42 -6.10
N LYS A 90 -18.01 7.51 -6.88
CA LYS A 90 -16.81 8.23 -7.36
C LYS A 90 -16.93 9.74 -7.20
N VAL A 91 -15.80 10.42 -6.99
CA VAL A 91 -15.66 11.85 -7.22
C VAL A 91 -14.73 12.07 -8.42
N VAL A 92 -15.17 12.91 -9.36
CA VAL A 92 -14.45 13.16 -10.61
C VAL A 92 -14.20 14.65 -10.75
N PHE A 93 -12.98 15.02 -11.10
CA PHE A 93 -12.59 16.35 -11.55
C PHE A 93 -12.23 16.23 -13.03
N ARG A 94 -12.94 16.94 -13.91
CA ARG A 94 -12.73 16.81 -15.36
C ARG A 94 -12.82 18.16 -16.04
N ASP A 95 -11.83 18.49 -16.86
CA ASP A 95 -11.81 19.71 -17.70
C ASP A 95 -12.15 19.40 -19.17
N GLY A 96 -13.19 18.61 -19.43
CA GLY A 96 -13.52 18.08 -20.75
C GLY A 96 -13.02 16.65 -21.02
N PHE A 97 -13.42 16.08 -22.16
CA PHE A 97 -13.13 14.69 -22.53
C PHE A 97 -11.91 14.51 -23.45
N ASP A 98 -11.26 15.60 -23.88
CA ASP A 98 -9.99 15.53 -24.60
C ASP A 98 -8.91 14.96 -23.63
N PRO A 99 -8.15 13.93 -24.01
CA PRO A 99 -7.12 13.37 -23.12
C PRO A 99 -5.94 14.33 -22.84
N ALA A 100 -5.85 15.46 -23.54
CA ALA A 100 -4.96 16.57 -23.17
C ALA A 100 -5.42 17.30 -21.90
N ASN A 101 -6.72 17.28 -21.59
CA ASN A 101 -7.28 18.03 -20.48
C ASN A 101 -7.07 17.32 -19.13
N GLN A 102 -7.19 18.08 -18.04
CA GLN A 102 -7.06 17.54 -16.70
C GLN A 102 -8.22 16.62 -16.33
N TYR A 103 -7.90 15.43 -15.83
CA TYR A 103 -8.84 14.49 -15.28
C TYR A 103 -8.27 13.83 -14.03
N LEU A 104 -9.01 13.87 -12.93
CA LEU A 104 -8.72 13.16 -11.67
C LEU A 104 -9.94 12.36 -11.23
N PHE A 105 -9.69 11.14 -10.77
CA PHE A 105 -10.72 10.20 -10.35
C PHE A 105 -10.41 9.63 -8.97
N LEU A 106 -11.33 9.82 -8.02
CA LEU A 106 -11.27 9.36 -6.64
C LEU A 106 -12.32 8.28 -6.38
N ASP A 107 -11.92 7.20 -5.71
CA ASP A 107 -12.82 6.12 -5.29
C ASP A 107 -13.49 6.37 -3.93
N GLY A 108 -14.73 5.90 -3.78
CA GLY A 108 -15.50 5.89 -2.54
C GLY A 108 -15.76 4.50 -1.97
N LEU A 109 -15.37 3.43 -2.68
CA LEU A 109 -15.66 2.05 -2.30
C LEU A 109 -14.36 1.31 -1.93
N SER A 110 -14.44 0.44 -0.92
CA SER A 110 -13.35 -0.50 -0.58
C SER A 110 -13.86 -1.96 -0.60
N ASN A 111 -14.84 -2.26 -1.44
CA ASN A 111 -15.57 -3.53 -1.45
C ASN A 111 -16.05 -3.89 -2.85
N GLY A 112 -16.76 -5.02 -2.97
CA GLY A 112 -17.38 -5.47 -4.21
C GLY A 112 -16.77 -6.74 -4.78
N GLY A 113 -16.95 -6.96 -6.09
CA GLY A 113 -16.66 -8.26 -6.72
C GLY A 113 -15.20 -8.73 -6.62
N HIS A 114 -14.25 -7.81 -6.80
CA HIS A 114 -12.81 -8.08 -6.63
C HIS A 114 -12.24 -7.53 -5.32
N LYS A 115 -13.08 -6.86 -4.51
CA LYS A 115 -12.74 -6.31 -3.19
C LYS A 115 -11.46 -5.46 -3.19
N HIS A 116 -11.33 -4.52 -4.13
CA HIS A 116 -10.26 -3.53 -4.04
C HIS A 116 -10.43 -2.72 -2.74
N TYR A 117 -9.36 -2.57 -1.97
CA TYR A 117 -9.34 -1.89 -0.68
C TYR A 117 -8.81 -0.46 -0.87
N ASP A 118 -9.42 0.26 -1.81
CA ASP A 118 -8.93 1.52 -2.36
C ASP A 118 -9.87 2.70 -2.13
N GLY A 119 -10.86 2.57 -1.25
CA GLY A 119 -11.72 3.68 -0.87
C GLY A 119 -10.89 4.90 -0.44
N ASN A 120 -11.31 6.08 -0.88
CA ASN A 120 -10.59 7.34 -0.69
C ASN A 120 -9.26 7.45 -1.48
N SER A 121 -8.94 6.52 -2.39
CA SER A 121 -7.73 6.57 -3.22
C SER A 121 -7.96 7.26 -4.56
N ILE A 122 -6.91 7.89 -5.11
CA ILE A 122 -6.94 8.49 -6.45
C ILE A 122 -6.58 7.43 -7.49
N CYS A 123 -7.56 6.74 -8.08
CA CYS A 123 -7.24 5.64 -9.01
C CYS A 123 -6.67 6.16 -10.34
N ARG A 124 -6.87 7.44 -10.68
CA ARG A 124 -6.32 8.00 -11.92
C ARG A 124 -6.13 9.52 -11.91
N LEU A 125 -5.02 9.96 -12.49
CA LEU A 125 -4.79 11.34 -12.94
C LEU A 125 -4.23 11.33 -14.36
N THR A 126 -4.87 12.05 -15.29
CA THR A 126 -4.40 12.24 -16.67
C THR A 126 -4.39 13.72 -17.06
N GLN A 127 -3.41 14.11 -17.87
CA GLN A 127 -3.27 15.42 -18.49
C GLN A 127 -2.25 15.30 -19.65
N ASN A 128 -2.29 16.18 -20.65
CA ASN A 128 -1.34 16.21 -21.78
C ASN A 128 -1.22 14.88 -22.55
N ASN A 129 -2.32 14.13 -22.67
CA ASN A 129 -2.32 12.78 -23.24
C ASN A 129 -1.39 11.80 -22.49
N ARG A 130 -1.21 11.98 -21.19
CA ARG A 130 -0.41 11.12 -20.32
C ARG A 130 -1.24 10.59 -19.15
N ILE A 131 -0.79 9.46 -18.62
CA ILE A 131 -1.32 8.87 -17.39
C ILE A 131 -0.25 9.10 -16.33
N TRP A 132 -0.53 10.00 -15.39
CA TRP A 132 0.42 10.43 -14.39
C TRP A 132 0.30 9.64 -13.10
N LEU A 133 -0.94 9.44 -12.63
CA LEU A 133 -1.24 8.52 -11.54
C LEU A 133 -2.15 7.42 -12.07
N ALA A 134 -1.84 6.19 -11.69
CA ALA A 134 -2.65 5.04 -12.05
C ALA A 134 -2.77 4.06 -10.89
N ASP A 135 -3.92 3.39 -10.84
CA ASP A 135 -4.06 2.11 -10.19
C ASP A 135 -3.52 1.03 -11.13
N CYS A 136 -2.48 0.32 -10.70
CA CYS A 136 -1.62 -0.40 -11.62
C CYS A 136 -1.97 -1.88 -11.81
N ASP A 137 -2.92 -2.43 -11.04
CA ASP A 137 -3.36 -3.81 -11.15
C ASP A 137 -4.88 -3.97 -10.98
N TYR A 138 -5.45 -5.01 -11.58
CA TYR A 138 -6.90 -5.28 -11.50
C TYR A 138 -7.26 -6.33 -10.43
N ILE A 139 -6.29 -7.07 -9.91
CA ILE A 139 -6.48 -8.19 -8.99
C ILE A 139 -5.93 -7.87 -7.59
N LYS A 140 -4.84 -7.11 -7.52
CA LYS A 140 -4.23 -6.72 -6.25
C LYS A 140 -5.14 -5.75 -5.51
N SER A 141 -5.67 -6.21 -4.39
CA SER A 141 -6.67 -5.49 -3.61
C SER A 141 -6.13 -4.71 -2.43
N LEU A 142 -4.91 -4.98 -1.95
CA LEU A 142 -4.41 -4.37 -0.70
C LEU A 142 -4.17 -2.87 -0.85
N PRO A 143 -4.42 -2.05 0.21
CA PRO A 143 -4.26 -0.59 0.17
C PRO A 143 -2.89 -0.10 -0.36
N LYS A 144 -1.82 -0.89 -0.17
CA LYS A 144 -0.45 -0.59 -0.65
C LYS A 144 -0.33 -0.50 -2.17
N PHE A 145 -1.30 -1.03 -2.90
CA PHE A 145 -1.36 -0.99 -4.36
C PHE A 145 -2.26 0.12 -4.89
N HIS A 146 -2.65 1.10 -4.07
CA HIS A 146 -3.51 2.21 -4.48
C HIS A 146 -2.95 3.57 -4.04
N ASN A 147 -3.34 4.66 -4.73
CA ASN A 147 -2.88 6.02 -4.42
C ASN A 147 -3.62 6.62 -3.21
N GLY A 148 -3.35 6.07 -2.03
CA GLY A 148 -4.00 6.39 -0.76
C GLY A 148 -3.00 6.68 0.38
N VAL A 149 -3.46 6.53 1.61
CA VAL A 149 -2.62 6.58 2.81
C VAL A 149 -2.70 5.24 3.54
N LEU A 150 -1.55 4.59 3.73
CA LEU A 150 -1.43 3.44 4.63
C LEU A 150 -1.34 3.94 6.06
N ILE A 151 -2.12 3.32 6.94
CA ILE A 151 -2.23 3.76 8.34
C ILE A 151 -1.96 2.57 9.25
N PHE A 152 -0.76 2.55 9.85
CA PHE A 152 -0.38 1.58 10.85
C PHE A 152 -0.51 2.19 12.24
N LYS A 153 -1.20 1.49 13.14
CA LYS A 153 -1.33 1.88 14.55
C LYS A 153 -0.61 0.84 15.40
N ASN A 154 0.42 1.27 16.12
CA ASN A 154 1.32 0.41 16.88
C ASN A 154 1.89 -0.75 16.03
N GLY A 155 2.14 -0.48 14.74
CA GLY A 155 2.65 -1.47 13.76
C GLY A 155 1.61 -2.30 13.04
N GLN A 156 0.37 -2.34 13.54
CA GLN A 156 -0.68 -3.16 12.97
C GLN A 156 -1.49 -2.36 11.94
N SER A 157 -1.96 -3.05 10.90
CA SER A 157 -2.94 -2.50 9.98
C SER A 157 -4.35 -2.76 10.51
N ALA A 158 -5.34 -2.24 9.80
CA ALA A 158 -6.75 -2.51 10.07
C ALA A 158 -7.46 -2.81 8.76
N GLU A 159 -8.58 -3.50 8.85
CA GLU A 159 -9.50 -3.61 7.72
C GLU A 159 -9.95 -2.20 7.32
N ILE A 160 -9.86 -1.89 6.03
CA ILE A 160 -10.30 -0.60 5.52
C ILE A 160 -11.84 -0.53 5.58
N PRO A 161 -12.42 0.61 5.97
CA PRO A 161 -13.85 0.84 5.86
C PRO A 161 -14.41 0.53 4.47
N PRO A 162 -15.57 -0.15 4.35
CA PRO A 162 -16.19 -0.48 3.06
C PRO A 162 -16.59 0.74 2.22
N PHE A 163 -16.85 1.89 2.86
CA PHE A 163 -17.25 3.13 2.19
C PHE A 163 -16.48 4.32 2.75
N ALA A 164 -16.03 5.20 1.87
CA ALA A 164 -15.67 6.56 2.25
C ALA A 164 -16.94 7.42 2.38
N GLU A 165 -16.96 8.28 3.39
CA GLU A 165 -17.99 9.30 3.58
C GLU A 165 -17.70 10.52 2.69
N LEU A 166 -18.72 11.00 1.99
CA LEU A 166 -18.72 12.30 1.33
C LEU A 166 -19.08 13.37 2.35
N GLU A 167 -18.11 14.20 2.69
CA GLU A 167 -18.31 15.33 3.60
C GLU A 167 -18.86 16.54 2.85
N ARG A 168 -18.21 16.91 1.74
CA ARG A 168 -18.66 18.01 0.87
C ARG A 168 -18.04 17.91 -0.52
N SER A 169 -18.68 18.60 -1.46
CA SER A 169 -18.14 18.85 -2.80
C SER A 169 -18.66 20.19 -3.31
N ALA A 170 -17.83 20.91 -4.05
CA ALA A 170 -18.20 22.15 -4.69
C ALA A 170 -17.53 22.27 -6.07
N ASP A 171 -18.33 22.67 -7.05
CA ASP A 171 -17.86 22.97 -8.39
C ASP A 171 -18.10 24.46 -8.73
N PHE A 172 -17.04 25.12 -9.18
CA PHE A 172 -17.07 26.49 -9.68
C PHE A 172 -16.46 26.57 -11.08
N GLY A 173 -16.32 27.78 -11.62
CA GLY A 173 -15.81 27.96 -12.97
C GLY A 173 -14.31 27.69 -13.08
N HIS A 174 -13.53 28.10 -12.08
CA HIS A 174 -12.06 27.97 -12.10
C HIS A 174 -11.54 27.05 -11.02
N THR A 175 -12.36 26.74 -10.01
CA THR A 175 -11.97 25.93 -8.87
C THR A 175 -12.94 24.79 -8.64
N GLY A 176 -12.43 23.69 -8.12
CA GLY A 176 -13.20 22.50 -7.75
C GLY A 176 -12.73 21.95 -6.42
N PHE A 177 -13.64 21.35 -5.65
CA PHE A 177 -13.35 20.89 -4.30
C PHE A 177 -14.07 19.59 -3.96
N SER A 178 -13.40 18.71 -3.22
CA SER A 178 -14.03 17.63 -2.48
C SER A 178 -13.40 17.45 -1.11
N GLU A 179 -14.20 16.94 -0.17
CA GLU A 179 -13.72 16.37 1.07
C GLU A 179 -14.43 15.05 1.31
N THR A 180 -13.62 14.04 1.59
CA THR A 180 -14.05 12.68 1.81
C THR A 180 -13.38 12.15 3.07
N THR A 181 -13.99 11.18 3.75
CA THR A 181 -13.47 10.67 5.02
C THR A 181 -13.59 9.17 5.12
N LEU A 182 -12.49 8.49 5.48
CA LEU A 182 -12.53 7.12 5.98
C LEU A 182 -12.55 7.15 7.50
N GLN A 183 -13.70 6.83 8.07
CA GLN A 183 -13.91 6.89 9.50
C GLN A 183 -13.28 5.71 10.24
N LYS A 184 -12.62 6.01 11.35
CA LYS A 184 -12.04 5.04 12.30
C LYS A 184 -11.06 4.06 11.67
N TYR A 185 -10.50 4.39 10.50
CA TYR A 185 -9.54 3.54 9.83
C TYR A 185 -8.25 3.49 10.65
N SER A 186 -7.94 2.30 11.18
CA SER A 186 -6.78 2.07 12.05
C SER A 186 -6.69 3.05 13.24
N GLY A 187 -7.84 3.52 13.78
CA GLY A 187 -7.87 4.41 14.93
C GLY A 187 -7.70 5.91 14.64
N VAL A 188 -7.78 6.31 13.37
CA VAL A 188 -7.89 7.72 12.96
C VAL A 188 -9.15 7.94 12.12
N ASP A 189 -9.63 9.18 12.05
CA ASP A 189 -10.47 9.63 10.93
C ASP A 189 -9.52 10.22 9.87
N TRP A 190 -9.49 9.61 8.69
CA TRP A 190 -8.66 10.07 7.57
C TRP A 190 -9.51 10.92 6.63
N HIS A 191 -9.31 12.23 6.65
CA HIS A 191 -9.92 13.17 5.73
C HIS A 191 -9.01 13.40 4.52
N ARG A 192 -9.56 13.27 3.32
CA ARG A 192 -8.89 13.64 2.08
C ARG A 192 -9.59 14.84 1.47
N ASN A 193 -8.82 15.90 1.27
CA ASN A 193 -9.27 17.13 0.65
C ASN A 193 -8.59 17.26 -0.72
N ILE A 194 -9.37 17.45 -1.77
CA ILE A 194 -8.85 17.74 -3.10
C ILE A 194 -9.28 19.15 -3.48
N LEU A 195 -8.29 20.01 -3.70
CA LEU A 195 -8.45 21.39 -4.11
C LEU A 195 -7.91 21.51 -5.54
N TRP A 196 -8.80 21.75 -6.49
CA TRP A 196 -8.47 21.84 -7.90
C TRP A 196 -8.45 23.30 -8.36
N ASN A 197 -7.31 23.75 -8.89
CA ASN A 197 -7.20 24.97 -9.68
C ASN A 197 -7.20 24.56 -11.16
N ARG A 198 -8.35 24.74 -11.81
CA ARG A 198 -8.67 24.17 -13.12
C ARG A 198 -7.68 24.63 -14.19
N GLY A 199 -7.11 23.66 -14.91
CA GLY A 199 -6.08 23.86 -15.93
C GLY A 199 -4.70 24.18 -15.37
N LYS A 200 -4.49 24.13 -14.04
CA LYS A 200 -3.22 24.49 -13.41
C LYS A 200 -2.66 23.36 -12.55
N PHE A 201 -3.35 23.01 -11.46
CA PHE A 201 -2.83 22.04 -10.49
C PHE A 201 -3.92 21.49 -9.58
N PHE A 202 -3.60 20.39 -8.91
CA PHE A 202 -4.33 19.88 -7.76
C PHE A 202 -3.50 20.01 -6.50
N ILE A 203 -4.14 20.29 -5.37
CA ILE A 203 -3.55 20.10 -4.05
C ILE A 203 -4.37 19.01 -3.35
N VAL A 204 -3.69 17.94 -2.94
CA VAL A 204 -4.25 16.89 -2.11
C VAL A 204 -3.79 17.13 -0.68
N VAL A 205 -4.73 17.29 0.24
CA VAL A 205 -4.47 17.46 1.68
C VAL A 205 -5.07 16.28 2.42
N ASP A 206 -4.21 15.42 2.94
CA ASP A 206 -4.60 14.27 3.76
C ASP A 206 -4.41 14.64 5.23
N GLU A 207 -5.50 14.60 6.01
CA GLU A 207 -5.53 14.88 7.45
C GLU A 207 -5.90 13.60 8.21
N MET A 208 -5.02 13.13 9.09
CA MET A 208 -5.22 11.95 9.92
C MET A 208 -5.45 12.37 11.38
N GLU A 209 -6.72 12.52 11.77
CA GLU A 209 -7.11 12.88 13.14
C GLU A 209 -7.13 11.64 14.04
N ALA A 210 -6.26 11.59 15.05
CA ALA A 210 -6.16 10.47 15.95
C ALA A 210 -7.38 10.36 16.88
N LEU A 211 -8.05 9.21 16.90
CA LEU A 211 -9.19 8.95 17.80
C LEU A 211 -8.75 8.36 19.15
N VAL A 212 -7.51 7.91 19.22
CA VAL A 212 -6.88 7.28 20.38
C VAL A 212 -5.43 7.75 20.52
N LYS A 213 -4.85 7.61 21.70
CA LYS A 213 -3.40 7.77 21.87
C LYS A 213 -2.70 6.51 21.35
N ALA A 214 -1.83 6.65 20.37
CA ALA A 214 -1.03 5.55 19.82
C ALA A 214 0.19 6.08 19.06
N ASP A 215 1.09 5.17 18.71
CA ASP A 215 2.14 5.43 17.74
C ASP A 215 1.61 5.07 16.35
N PHE A 216 1.75 6.00 15.41
CA PHE A 216 1.27 5.85 14.05
C PHE A 216 2.42 5.91 13.05
N SER A 217 2.35 5.05 12.03
CA SER A 217 3.10 5.20 10.79
C SER A 217 2.12 5.51 9.68
N PHE A 218 2.19 6.72 9.14
CA PHE A 218 1.41 7.13 7.98
C PHE A 218 2.29 7.05 6.73
N ARG A 219 1.73 6.52 5.63
CA ARG A 219 2.44 6.44 4.35
C ARG A 219 1.54 6.88 3.21
N ALA A 220 1.77 8.08 2.68
CA ALA A 220 1.09 8.50 1.45
C ALA A 220 1.77 7.83 0.25
N VAL A 221 1.01 7.07 -0.52
CA VAL A 221 1.50 6.24 -1.63
C VAL A 221 1.09 6.88 -2.96
N TRP A 222 2.05 7.01 -3.87
CA TRP A 222 1.86 7.52 -5.22
C TRP A 222 2.47 6.58 -6.24
N GLN A 223 1.65 6.09 -7.16
CA GLN A 223 2.04 5.19 -8.24
C GLN A 223 2.00 5.92 -9.57
N THR A 224 3.14 5.89 -10.26
CA THR A 224 3.33 6.55 -11.54
C THR A 224 4.07 5.68 -12.54
N LEU A 225 4.20 6.18 -13.76
CA LEU A 225 4.87 5.51 -14.88
C LEU A 225 5.88 6.48 -15.50
N GLY A 226 6.98 5.95 -16.02
CA GLY A 226 7.98 6.74 -16.73
C GLY A 226 9.31 6.83 -15.98
N LYS A 227 10.13 7.78 -16.42
CA LYS A 227 11.42 8.06 -15.78
C LYS A 227 11.19 9.01 -14.64
N VAL A 228 11.85 8.75 -13.52
CA VAL A 228 11.60 9.49 -12.28
C VAL A 228 12.88 10.01 -11.68
N GLU A 229 12.79 11.19 -11.06
CA GLU A 229 13.86 11.82 -10.31
C GLU A 229 13.30 12.28 -8.96
N MET A 230 13.94 11.85 -7.88
CA MET A 230 13.59 12.29 -6.53
C MET A 230 13.83 13.80 -6.40
N GLN A 231 12.84 14.50 -5.85
CA GLN A 231 12.90 15.93 -5.55
C GLN A 231 12.66 16.15 -4.06
N GLU A 232 12.94 17.35 -3.57
CA GLU A 232 12.61 17.72 -2.19
C GLU A 232 11.11 17.52 -1.94
N GLY A 233 10.76 16.68 -0.96
CA GLY A 233 9.38 16.35 -0.62
C GLY A 233 8.60 15.46 -1.62
N GLY A 234 9.17 15.05 -2.76
CA GLY A 234 8.42 14.25 -3.74
C GLY A 234 9.19 13.78 -4.97
N LEU A 235 8.55 13.84 -6.15
CA LEU A 235 9.00 13.18 -7.38
C LEU A 235 8.73 14.03 -8.63
N ALA A 236 9.71 14.11 -9.53
CA ALA A 236 9.53 14.54 -10.91
C ALA A 236 9.41 13.30 -11.81
N VAL A 237 8.48 13.34 -12.77
CA VAL A 237 8.17 12.24 -13.69
C VAL A 237 8.22 12.74 -15.13
N GLU A 238 8.87 11.97 -16.00
CA GLU A 238 8.98 12.25 -17.44
C GLU A 238 8.39 11.10 -18.27
N GLN A 239 7.56 11.47 -19.25
CA GLN A 239 6.96 10.54 -20.21
C GLN A 239 6.98 11.12 -21.65
N ASN A 240 7.96 10.70 -22.45
CA ASN A 240 8.16 11.12 -23.83
C ASN A 240 8.12 12.66 -24.00
N GLY A 241 8.90 13.38 -23.18
CA GLY A 241 9.05 14.84 -23.24
C GLY A 241 8.02 15.65 -22.44
N GLU A 242 6.98 15.02 -21.92
CA GLU A 242 6.03 15.65 -20.99
C GLU A 242 6.50 15.44 -19.55
N GLN A 243 6.21 16.40 -18.68
CA GLN A 243 6.61 16.37 -17.27
C GLN A 243 5.42 16.43 -16.32
N PHE A 244 5.58 15.77 -15.17
CA PHE A 244 4.64 15.83 -14.06
C PHE A 244 5.39 15.86 -12.74
N PHE A 245 4.83 16.58 -11.77
CA PHE A 245 5.43 16.79 -10.48
C PHE A 245 4.47 16.41 -9.37
N ILE A 246 4.97 15.62 -8.42
CA ILE A 246 4.38 15.35 -7.11
C ILE A 246 5.27 16.08 -6.11
N LYS A 247 4.81 17.18 -5.52
CA LYS A 247 5.61 17.96 -4.56
C LYS A 247 4.95 17.96 -3.18
N GLY A 248 5.57 17.27 -2.23
CA GLY A 248 5.21 17.32 -0.81
C GLY A 248 5.89 18.47 -0.08
N LEU A 249 5.68 18.55 1.25
CA LEU A 249 6.47 19.39 2.15
C LEU A 249 7.60 18.56 2.79
N ASP A 250 8.72 19.21 3.17
CA ASP A 250 10.00 18.58 3.54
C ASP A 250 10.04 17.81 4.89
N ASN A 251 8.91 17.28 5.36
CA ASN A 251 8.80 16.68 6.70
C ASN A 251 8.67 15.14 6.72
N ALA A 252 8.46 14.51 5.56
CA ALA A 252 8.33 13.06 5.43
C ALA A 252 9.61 12.41 4.90
N ASP A 253 9.90 11.19 5.36
CA ASP A 253 10.92 10.35 4.75
C ASP A 253 10.40 9.85 3.41
N LEU A 254 11.23 9.87 2.38
CA LEU A 254 10.83 9.46 1.03
C LEU A 254 11.43 8.10 0.68
N LYS A 255 10.59 7.22 0.14
CA LYS A 255 11.01 5.94 -0.42
C LYS A 255 10.51 5.80 -1.84
N LEU A 256 11.37 5.30 -2.73
CA LEU A 256 11.02 5.03 -4.13
C LEU A 256 11.29 3.56 -4.44
N GLU A 257 10.29 2.87 -5.00
CA GLU A 257 10.36 1.47 -5.38
C GLU A 257 9.92 1.25 -6.83
N ASP A 258 10.45 0.19 -7.43
CA ASP A 258 10.09 -0.27 -8.77
C ASP A 258 9.27 -1.56 -8.67
N ASP A 259 8.03 -1.55 -9.18
CA ASP A 259 7.22 -2.76 -9.37
C ASP A 259 7.17 -3.14 -10.86
N THR A 260 8.10 -4.01 -11.23
CA THR A 260 8.19 -4.57 -12.59
C THR A 260 7.15 -5.67 -12.85
N ILE A 261 6.58 -6.27 -11.81
CA ILE A 261 5.58 -7.34 -11.93
C ILE A 261 4.28 -6.72 -12.41
N THR A 262 3.78 -5.75 -11.65
CA THR A 262 2.57 -4.99 -11.98
C THR A 262 2.78 -4.12 -13.22
N GLY A 263 4.01 -3.65 -13.44
CA GLY A 263 4.42 -2.93 -14.65
C GLY A 263 4.10 -3.66 -15.96
N LYS A 264 4.06 -5.00 -15.98
CA LYS A 264 3.69 -5.79 -17.16
C LYS A 264 2.29 -5.46 -17.69
N ASN A 265 1.37 -5.04 -16.83
CA ASN A 265 0.02 -4.60 -17.23
C ASN A 265 0.06 -3.40 -18.19
N TRP A 266 1.16 -2.65 -18.17
CA TRP A 266 1.37 -1.43 -18.94
C TRP A 266 2.21 -1.63 -20.20
N ALA A 267 2.51 -2.88 -20.61
CA ALA A 267 3.31 -3.17 -21.79
C ALA A 267 2.78 -2.58 -23.11
N LYS A 268 1.50 -2.21 -23.18
CA LYS A 268 0.88 -1.55 -24.34
C LYS A 268 0.87 -0.02 -24.25
N TYR A 269 1.23 0.56 -23.10
CA TYR A 269 1.27 2.00 -22.92
C TYR A 269 2.53 2.57 -23.58
N GLN A 270 2.34 3.50 -24.51
CA GLN A 270 3.41 3.91 -25.43
C GLN A 270 4.32 5.02 -24.88
N HIS A 271 3.96 5.60 -23.72
CA HIS A 271 4.62 6.79 -23.19
C HIS A 271 5.59 6.50 -22.03
N ALA A 272 5.66 5.26 -21.56
CA ALA A 272 6.53 4.85 -20.47
C ALA A 272 6.95 3.39 -20.63
N GLU A 273 8.05 3.02 -19.97
CA GLU A 273 8.44 1.63 -19.78
C GLU A 273 7.42 0.89 -18.90
N PRO A 274 7.25 -0.43 -19.05
CA PRO A 274 6.29 -1.22 -18.27
C PRO A 274 6.82 -1.49 -16.85
N VAL A 275 7.08 -0.42 -16.11
CA VAL A 275 7.50 -0.45 -14.71
C VAL A 275 6.71 0.61 -13.95
N VAL A 276 6.06 0.18 -12.87
CA VAL A 276 5.38 1.08 -11.95
C VAL A 276 6.42 1.65 -10.99
N ARG A 277 6.43 2.97 -10.82
CA ARG A 277 7.27 3.67 -9.85
C ARG A 277 6.40 4.04 -8.66
N ILE A 278 6.78 3.61 -7.47
CA ILE A 278 6.01 3.80 -6.24
C ILE A 278 6.77 4.74 -5.33
N LEU A 279 6.29 5.97 -5.17
CA LEU A 279 6.75 6.91 -4.15
C LEU A 279 5.94 6.71 -2.87
N GLN A 280 6.61 6.52 -1.75
CA GLN A 280 6.02 6.59 -0.42
C GLN A 280 6.57 7.81 0.33
N GLN A 281 5.67 8.61 0.92
CA GLN A 281 6.01 9.64 1.89
C GLN A 281 5.65 9.11 3.28
N ILE A 282 6.65 8.89 4.14
CA ILE A 282 6.52 8.16 5.39
C ILE A 282 6.65 9.14 6.57
N SER A 283 5.77 9.02 7.55
CA SER A 283 5.88 9.77 8.80
C SER A 283 5.50 8.91 9.99
N ASN A 284 6.46 8.75 10.90
CA ASN A 284 6.27 8.05 12.16
C ASN A 284 6.05 9.07 13.28
N VAL A 285 4.87 9.05 13.90
CA VAL A 285 4.44 10.06 14.88
C VAL A 285 3.65 9.44 16.03
N SER A 286 3.88 9.92 17.25
CA SER A 286 3.04 9.61 18.40
C SER A 286 1.98 10.68 18.54
N LEU A 287 0.70 10.31 18.41
CA LEU A 287 -0.42 11.25 18.50
C LEU A 287 -1.28 10.95 19.72
N ARG A 288 -1.82 12.00 20.33
CA ARG A 288 -2.92 11.93 21.30
C ARG A 288 -4.25 12.06 20.58
N LYS A 289 -5.33 11.64 21.26
CA LYS A 289 -6.68 11.84 20.74
C LYS A 289 -6.95 13.31 20.40
N GLY A 290 -7.41 13.58 19.18
CA GLY A 290 -7.70 14.89 18.61
C GLY A 290 -6.49 15.62 18.03
N GLU A 291 -5.28 15.07 18.13
CA GLU A 291 -4.12 15.57 17.37
C GLU A 291 -4.17 15.03 15.94
N ASN A 292 -3.57 15.78 15.01
CA ASN A 292 -3.67 15.53 13.59
C ASN A 292 -2.28 15.52 12.94
N HIS A 293 -2.09 14.66 11.94
CA HIS A 293 -0.93 14.71 11.04
C HIS A 293 -1.43 15.01 9.62
N THR A 294 -0.73 15.90 8.91
CA THR A 294 -1.20 16.41 7.62
C THR A 294 -0.12 16.27 6.54
N TYR A 295 -0.50 15.67 5.41
CA TYR A 295 0.26 15.76 4.16
C TYR A 295 -0.33 16.83 3.26
N PHE A 296 0.54 17.63 2.64
CA PHE A 296 0.18 18.50 1.51
C PHE A 296 0.94 18.01 0.30
N ASN A 297 0.23 17.70 -0.79
CA ASN A 297 0.81 17.26 -2.04
C ASN A 297 0.29 18.10 -3.20
N LEU A 298 1.18 18.85 -3.84
CA LEU A 298 0.91 19.61 -5.06
C LEU A 298 1.18 18.71 -6.28
N LEU A 299 0.16 18.53 -7.12
CA LEU A 299 0.20 17.69 -8.32
C LEU A 299 -0.03 18.56 -9.55
N TYR A 300 0.92 18.61 -10.49
CA TYR A 300 0.75 19.37 -11.72
C TYR A 300 1.62 18.87 -12.88
N SER A 301 1.15 19.11 -14.10
CA SER A 301 1.89 18.91 -15.34
C SER A 301 1.91 20.24 -16.10
N PRO A 302 3.09 20.84 -16.35
CA PRO A 302 3.21 22.03 -17.19
C PRO A 302 2.72 21.74 -18.62
N ASP A 303 2.19 22.75 -19.30
CA ASP A 303 1.94 22.65 -20.74
C ASP A 303 3.27 22.45 -21.49
N SER A 304 3.27 21.67 -22.57
CA SER A 304 4.47 21.43 -23.37
C SER A 304 5.17 22.73 -23.78
N GLY A 305 6.43 22.89 -23.38
CA GLY A 305 7.25 24.08 -23.65
C GLY A 305 7.07 25.23 -22.65
N SER A 306 6.28 25.03 -21.60
CA SER A 306 6.18 25.95 -20.47
C SER A 306 7.32 25.71 -19.47
N ASP A 307 7.93 26.79 -18.98
CA ASP A 307 8.91 26.77 -17.88
C ASP A 307 8.23 26.83 -16.49
N LEU A 308 6.93 26.50 -16.39
CA LEU A 308 6.16 26.62 -15.15
C LEU A 308 6.74 25.74 -14.03
N ASP A 309 7.40 26.38 -13.06
CA ASP A 309 7.83 25.77 -11.81
C ASP A 309 6.99 26.31 -10.64
N LEU A 310 6.14 25.45 -10.07
CA LEU A 310 5.34 25.79 -8.89
C LEU A 310 6.06 25.36 -7.61
N LYS A 311 6.12 26.27 -6.65
CA LYS A 311 6.64 26.04 -5.30
C LYS A 311 5.51 26.11 -4.28
N MET A 312 5.59 25.29 -3.25
CA MET A 312 4.59 25.22 -2.19
C MET A 312 5.27 25.49 -0.84
N GLU A 313 4.75 26.44 -0.08
CA GLU A 313 5.25 26.82 1.24
C GLU A 313 4.13 26.72 2.27
N GLN A 314 4.36 26.10 3.41
CA GLN A 314 3.36 26.07 4.48
C GLN A 314 3.25 27.45 5.16
N VAL A 315 2.03 27.99 5.25
CA VAL A 315 1.76 29.30 5.88
C VAL A 315 0.99 29.19 7.19
N SER A 316 0.36 28.05 7.45
CA SER A 316 -0.25 27.67 8.73
C SER A 316 -0.51 26.16 8.75
N ASN A 317 -0.99 25.59 9.87
CA ASN A 317 -1.22 24.15 9.98
C ASN A 317 -2.11 23.58 8.86
N GLY A 318 -3.19 24.28 8.50
CA GLY A 318 -4.13 23.83 7.48
C GLY A 318 -3.95 24.48 6.11
N ALA A 319 -2.88 25.26 5.86
CA ALA A 319 -2.80 26.01 4.61
C ALA A 319 -1.38 26.22 4.08
N VAL A 320 -1.31 26.27 2.75
CA VAL A 320 -0.12 26.49 1.97
C VAL A 320 -0.27 27.70 1.06
N LEU A 321 0.88 28.19 0.60
CA LEU A 321 0.99 29.19 -0.44
C LEU A 321 1.71 28.55 -1.63
N VAL A 322 1.03 28.51 -2.76
CA VAL A 322 1.59 28.09 -4.04
C VAL A 322 2.04 29.31 -4.82
N ARG A 323 3.29 29.29 -5.32
CA ARG A 323 3.89 30.36 -6.10
C ARG A 323 4.57 29.85 -7.37
N GLY A 324 4.39 30.57 -8.47
CA GLY A 324 5.14 30.43 -9.73
C GLY A 324 5.31 31.81 -10.37
N ASP A 325 5.77 31.87 -11.62
CA ASP A 325 6.07 33.16 -12.30
C ASP A 325 4.87 34.14 -12.31
N ASP A 326 3.66 33.63 -12.55
CA ASP A 326 2.41 34.42 -12.55
C ASP A 326 1.35 33.89 -11.55
N GLU A 327 1.67 32.86 -10.77
CA GLU A 327 0.74 32.21 -9.84
C GLU A 327 1.04 32.59 -8.40
N ILE A 328 0.03 33.09 -7.67
CA ILE A 328 0.09 33.32 -6.21
C ILE A 328 -1.25 32.90 -5.63
N VAL A 329 -1.30 31.71 -5.03
CA VAL A 329 -2.53 31.13 -4.49
C VAL A 329 -2.31 30.63 -3.06
N PHE A 330 -3.02 31.22 -2.11
CA PHE A 330 -3.19 30.65 -0.77
C PHE A 330 -4.28 29.59 -0.84
N ALA A 331 -3.99 28.36 -0.47
CA ALA A 331 -4.94 27.26 -0.51
C ALA A 331 -4.86 26.45 0.77
N GLY A 332 -5.99 25.91 1.22
CA GLY A 332 -6.00 25.14 2.46
C GLY A 332 -7.37 24.71 2.92
N VAL A 333 -7.33 24.08 4.09
CA VAL A 333 -8.44 23.52 4.84
C VAL A 333 -8.53 24.23 6.19
N GLY A 334 -9.73 24.28 6.77
CA GLY A 334 -9.96 25.01 8.01
C GLY A 334 -11.34 24.76 8.60
N ASN A 335 -11.78 25.70 9.44
CA ASN A 335 -13.07 25.63 10.09
C ASN A 335 -13.91 26.86 9.75
N SER A 336 -15.14 26.64 9.30
CA SER A 336 -16.10 27.71 8.97
C SER A 336 -16.39 28.67 10.10
N ASN A 337 -16.13 28.31 11.36
CA ASN A 337 -16.42 29.14 12.54
C ASN A 337 -15.18 29.73 13.20
N VAL A 338 -13.98 29.38 12.73
CA VAL A 338 -12.71 29.84 13.30
C VAL A 338 -11.91 30.55 12.23
N LYS A 339 -11.63 31.84 12.45
CA LYS A 339 -10.74 32.59 11.56
C LYS A 339 -9.31 32.09 11.70
N GLN A 340 -8.72 31.70 10.58
CA GLN A 340 -7.33 31.32 10.42
C GLN A 340 -6.58 32.48 9.76
N SER A 341 -5.47 32.89 10.38
CA SER A 341 -4.56 33.90 9.81
C SER A 341 -3.51 33.22 8.95
N LEU A 342 -3.36 33.67 7.70
CA LEU A 342 -2.40 33.14 6.72
C LEU A 342 -1.18 34.06 6.52
N GLY A 343 -1.05 35.10 7.34
CA GLY A 343 -0.02 36.13 7.21
C GLY A 343 -0.43 37.27 6.27
N GLY A 344 0.32 38.38 6.31
CA GLY A 344 0.04 39.54 5.43
C GLY A 344 -1.31 40.22 5.65
N GLY A 345 -1.95 39.99 6.80
CA GLY A 345 -3.30 40.48 7.10
C GLY A 345 -4.42 39.73 6.37
N LEU A 346 -4.15 38.54 5.83
CA LEU A 346 -5.15 37.64 5.28
C LEU A 346 -5.73 36.76 6.40
N GLU A 347 -7.03 36.89 6.65
CA GLU A 347 -7.81 36.04 7.53
C GLU A 347 -8.95 35.37 6.77
N VAL A 348 -9.17 34.08 7.00
CA VAL A 348 -10.23 33.30 6.36
C VAL A 348 -10.91 32.37 7.37
N ALA A 349 -12.22 32.19 7.25
CA ALA A 349 -12.97 31.15 7.95
C ALA A 349 -13.80 30.39 6.91
N ALA A 350 -13.34 29.19 6.55
CA ALA A 350 -13.94 28.31 5.56
C ALA A 350 -13.49 26.86 5.81
N ALA A 351 -14.24 25.88 5.31
CA ALA A 351 -13.84 24.48 5.37
C ALA A 351 -12.70 24.20 4.40
N GLN A 352 -12.80 24.72 3.18
CA GLN A 352 -11.75 24.66 2.16
C GLN A 352 -11.70 26.01 1.42
N PHE A 353 -10.53 26.41 0.94
CA PHE A 353 -10.39 27.68 0.22
C PHE A 353 -9.23 27.70 -0.78
N GLN A 354 -9.37 28.57 -1.79
CA GLN A 354 -8.28 29.05 -2.63
C GLN A 354 -8.41 30.57 -2.80
N ILE A 355 -7.36 31.32 -2.54
CA ILE A 355 -7.38 32.79 -2.49
C ILE A 355 -6.15 33.33 -3.22
N SER A 356 -6.37 34.18 -4.21
CA SER A 356 -5.36 34.90 -4.97
C SER A 356 -5.68 36.41 -4.97
N PRO A 357 -4.75 37.27 -5.42
CA PRO A 357 -5.02 38.71 -5.56
C PRO A 357 -6.21 39.05 -6.48
N SER A 358 -6.59 38.14 -7.38
CA SER A 358 -7.63 38.36 -8.40
C SER A 358 -8.90 37.53 -8.19
N ARG A 359 -8.89 36.52 -7.32
CA ARG A 359 -10.00 35.59 -7.12
C ARG A 359 -9.98 35.04 -5.69
N TYR A 360 -11.15 34.73 -5.15
CA TYR A 360 -11.23 33.82 -4.01
C TYR A 360 -12.34 32.80 -4.22
N ALA A 361 -12.10 31.58 -3.74
CA ALA A 361 -13.05 30.50 -3.64
C ALA A 361 -13.06 30.00 -2.18
N LEU A 362 -14.24 29.93 -1.57
CA LEU A 362 -14.47 29.43 -0.22
C LEU A 362 -15.54 28.37 -0.28
N VAL A 363 -15.31 27.21 0.34
CA VAL A 363 -16.33 26.16 0.55
C VAL A 363 -16.76 26.22 2.00
N ASP A 364 -18.07 26.33 2.24
CA ASP A 364 -18.64 26.54 3.57
C ASP A 364 -17.96 27.72 4.31
N GLY A 365 -17.68 28.81 3.58
CA GLY A 365 -17.05 30.02 4.09
C GLY A 365 -18.02 30.93 4.85
N THR A 366 -17.52 31.58 5.90
CA THR A 366 -18.24 32.61 6.67
C THR A 366 -17.51 33.95 6.72
N ALA A 367 -16.18 33.97 6.50
CA ALA A 367 -15.41 35.20 6.53
C ALA A 367 -14.16 35.13 5.64
N LEU A 368 -13.83 36.26 5.03
CA LEU A 368 -12.54 36.51 4.39
C LEU A 368 -12.22 38.01 4.54
N GLU A 369 -11.03 38.32 5.04
CA GLU A 369 -10.52 39.68 5.16
C GLU A 369 -9.09 39.73 4.64
N TRP A 370 -8.82 40.58 3.65
CA TRP A 370 -7.48 40.82 3.13
C TRP A 370 -7.37 42.22 2.52
N GLY A 371 -6.88 43.17 3.32
CA GLY A 371 -6.80 44.57 2.91
C GLY A 371 -8.17 45.12 2.46
N PRO A 372 -8.37 45.49 1.17
CA PRO A 372 -9.66 45.98 0.68
C PRO A 372 -10.67 44.84 0.38
N ILE A 373 -10.24 43.59 0.36
CA ILE A 373 -11.11 42.44 0.11
C ILE A 373 -11.78 42.07 1.43
N GLY A 374 -13.10 42.06 1.44
CA GLY A 374 -13.88 41.65 2.60
C GLY A 374 -15.12 40.90 2.17
N PHE A 375 -15.33 39.73 2.75
CA PHE A 375 -16.52 38.91 2.60
C PHE A 375 -16.94 38.40 3.98
N GLY A 376 -18.24 38.35 4.24
CA GLY A 376 -18.79 37.78 5.45
C GLY A 376 -20.18 37.19 5.20
N SER A 377 -20.53 36.12 5.90
CA SER A 377 -21.84 35.49 5.86
C SER A 377 -22.29 35.06 7.25
N GLU A 378 -23.57 35.21 7.56
CA GLU A 378 -24.14 34.74 8.85
C GLU A 378 -24.14 33.21 8.99
N ARG A 379 -24.03 32.48 7.88
CA ARG A 379 -24.02 31.01 7.81
C ARG A 379 -23.02 30.55 6.76
N PRO A 380 -22.46 29.33 6.87
CA PRO A 380 -21.57 28.78 5.84
C PRO A 380 -22.22 28.81 4.45
N VAL A 381 -21.46 29.31 3.47
CA VAL A 381 -21.84 29.32 2.04
C VAL A 381 -20.61 29.01 1.20
N SER A 382 -20.83 28.44 0.01
CA SER A 382 -19.74 28.19 -0.94
C SER A 382 -19.75 29.26 -2.02
N ILE A 383 -18.63 29.95 -2.25
CA ILE A 383 -18.55 31.09 -3.17
C ILE A 383 -17.22 31.07 -3.94
N GLU A 384 -17.27 31.29 -5.26
CA GLU A 384 -16.12 31.71 -6.06
C GLU A 384 -16.41 33.12 -6.60
N PHE A 385 -15.48 34.06 -6.43
CA PHE A 385 -15.64 35.44 -6.89
C PHE A 385 -14.36 35.95 -7.56
N ASP A 386 -14.50 36.38 -8.80
CA ASP A 386 -13.47 37.03 -9.60
C ASP A 386 -13.51 38.54 -9.33
N LEU A 387 -12.47 39.04 -8.68
CA LEU A 387 -12.35 40.44 -8.27
C LEU A 387 -12.16 41.37 -9.48
N ASN A 388 -11.53 40.89 -10.55
CA ASN A 388 -11.29 41.70 -11.74
C ASN A 388 -12.58 41.92 -12.53
N LYS A 389 -13.40 40.86 -12.67
CA LYS A 389 -14.69 40.90 -13.37
C LYS A 389 -15.82 41.42 -12.48
N GLY A 390 -15.65 41.37 -11.16
CA GLY A 390 -16.71 41.66 -10.20
C GLY A 390 -17.87 40.66 -10.29
N MET A 391 -17.57 39.41 -10.67
CA MET A 391 -18.57 38.37 -10.92
C MET A 391 -18.15 37.06 -10.26
N GLY A 392 -19.12 36.23 -9.93
CA GLY A 392 -18.87 34.95 -9.28
C GLY A 392 -20.10 34.08 -9.17
N ILE A 393 -19.95 32.96 -8.47
CA ILE A 393 -21.00 32.01 -8.18
C ILE A 393 -21.07 31.86 -6.66
N ILE A 394 -22.28 31.93 -6.10
CA ILE A 394 -22.54 31.66 -4.69
C ILE A 394 -23.58 30.54 -4.56
N ILE A 395 -23.30 29.58 -3.70
CA ILE A 395 -24.15 28.42 -3.39
C ILE A 395 -24.54 28.51 -1.93
N VAL A 396 -25.84 28.53 -1.69
CA VAL A 396 -26.42 28.77 -0.36
C VAL A 396 -27.38 27.65 -0.01
N ASN A 397 -27.15 26.98 1.12
CA ASN A 397 -28.00 25.86 1.56
C ASN A 397 -29.29 26.33 2.27
N ARG A 398 -29.23 27.50 2.91
CA ARG A 398 -30.36 28.15 3.60
C ARG A 398 -30.20 29.65 3.49
N GLN A 399 -31.32 30.37 3.35
CA GLN A 399 -31.29 31.83 3.24
C GLN A 399 -30.40 32.47 4.32
N THR A 400 -29.49 33.34 3.90
CA THR A 400 -28.49 33.98 4.78
C THR A 400 -28.24 35.42 4.35
N GLU A 401 -27.77 36.26 5.26
CA GLU A 401 -27.24 37.58 4.92
C GLU A 401 -25.75 37.47 4.57
N ILE A 402 -25.39 38.08 3.43
CA ILE A 402 -24.03 38.21 2.93
C ILE A 402 -23.59 39.67 3.08
N SER A 403 -22.33 39.87 3.41
CA SER A 403 -21.65 41.16 3.43
C SER A 403 -20.42 41.13 2.53
N MET A 404 -20.20 42.18 1.74
CA MET A 404 -19.04 42.31 0.86
C MET A 404 -18.51 43.74 0.86
N THR A 405 -17.20 43.90 0.77
CA THR A 405 -16.57 45.21 0.55
C THR A 405 -16.81 45.67 -0.90
N ALA A 406 -17.25 46.92 -1.08
CA ALA A 406 -17.58 47.49 -2.37
C ALA A 406 -17.39 49.02 -2.41
N GLN A 407 -17.01 49.54 -3.58
CA GLN A 407 -16.86 50.97 -3.83
C GLN A 407 -18.19 51.75 -3.68
N LYS A 408 -18.11 53.09 -3.64
CA LYS A 408 -19.30 53.95 -3.62
C LYS A 408 -20.12 53.77 -4.90
N ALA A 409 -21.45 53.70 -4.76
CA ALA A 409 -22.43 53.48 -5.82
C ALA A 409 -22.48 52.06 -6.45
N SER A 410 -21.75 51.07 -5.93
CA SER A 410 -21.90 49.68 -6.40
C SER A 410 -23.27 49.10 -6.06
N ARG A 411 -23.81 48.25 -6.95
CA ARG A 411 -25.05 47.47 -6.79
C ARG A 411 -24.76 45.98 -6.95
N ILE A 412 -25.57 45.13 -6.32
CA ILE A 412 -25.51 43.67 -6.47
C ILE A 412 -26.62 43.21 -7.39
N THR A 413 -26.30 42.26 -8.27
CA THR A 413 -27.28 41.44 -8.97
C THR A 413 -27.10 39.97 -8.61
N LEU A 414 -28.22 39.25 -8.57
CA LEU A 414 -28.27 37.79 -8.49
C LEU A 414 -28.99 37.27 -9.73
N ASN A 415 -28.36 36.35 -10.49
CA ASN A 415 -28.91 35.80 -11.73
C ASN A 415 -29.41 36.91 -12.69
N GLY A 416 -28.59 37.96 -12.85
CA GLY A 416 -28.90 39.14 -13.66
C GLY A 416 -29.93 40.12 -13.07
N LYS A 417 -30.55 39.82 -11.93
CA LYS A 417 -31.59 40.68 -11.31
C LYS A 417 -31.01 41.50 -10.16
N GLY A 418 -31.25 42.81 -10.17
CA GLY A 418 -30.86 43.70 -9.06
C GLY A 418 -31.61 43.35 -7.77
N ILE A 419 -30.90 43.42 -6.65
CA ILE A 419 -31.46 43.13 -5.32
C ILE A 419 -31.33 44.31 -4.36
N ASP A 420 -32.14 44.28 -3.30
CA ASP A 420 -32.05 45.25 -2.22
C ASP A 420 -30.76 45.05 -1.42
N THR A 421 -30.01 46.15 -1.25
CA THR A 421 -28.74 46.15 -0.52
C THR A 421 -28.75 47.24 0.55
N ARG A 422 -28.27 46.91 1.74
CA ARG A 422 -28.02 47.86 2.84
C ARG A 422 -26.54 48.22 2.84
N ARG A 423 -26.21 49.52 2.86
CA ARG A 423 -24.80 49.97 2.84
C ARG A 423 -24.42 50.60 4.17
N ASN A 424 -23.28 50.19 4.71
CA ASN A 424 -22.61 50.86 5.82
C ASN A 424 -21.14 51.10 5.44
N ARG A 425 -20.75 52.37 5.28
CA ARG A 425 -19.42 52.77 4.75
C ARG A 425 -19.10 52.04 3.43
N SER A 426 -18.05 51.23 3.41
CA SER A 426 -17.59 50.43 2.26
C SER A 426 -18.21 49.03 2.18
N VAL A 427 -19.12 48.66 3.08
CA VAL A 427 -19.70 47.31 3.13
C VAL A 427 -21.13 47.32 2.62
N LEU A 428 -21.43 46.45 1.65
CA LEU A 428 -22.78 46.10 1.21
C LEU A 428 -23.26 44.86 1.94
N ARG A 429 -24.53 44.86 2.36
CA ARG A 429 -25.22 43.72 2.99
C ARG A 429 -26.49 43.38 2.22
N PHE A 430 -26.72 42.11 1.96
CA PHE A 430 -27.87 41.65 1.19
C PHE A 430 -28.21 40.20 1.53
N LYS A 431 -29.46 39.79 1.28
CA LYS A 431 -29.91 38.41 1.54
C LYS A 431 -29.82 37.59 0.27
N VAL A 432 -29.37 36.34 0.41
CA VAL A 432 -29.33 35.36 -0.67
C VAL A 432 -30.22 34.18 -0.27
N GLY A 433 -31.10 33.75 -1.16
CA GLY A 433 -31.98 32.59 -0.97
C GLY A 433 -31.21 31.27 -1.08
N LYS A 434 -31.89 30.14 -0.83
CA LYS A 434 -31.30 28.82 -1.07
C LYS A 434 -31.11 28.60 -2.58
N GLY A 435 -29.96 28.09 -2.99
CA GLY A 435 -29.65 27.70 -4.36
C GLY A 435 -28.27 28.13 -4.83
N ARG A 436 -27.95 27.79 -6.08
CA ARG A 436 -26.79 28.32 -6.82
C ARG A 436 -27.22 29.60 -7.53
N HIS A 437 -26.44 30.66 -7.35
CA HIS A 437 -26.71 31.99 -7.91
C HIS A 437 -25.45 32.56 -8.55
N GLU A 438 -25.60 33.11 -9.75
CA GLU A 438 -24.62 34.04 -10.33
C GLU A 438 -24.69 35.35 -9.55
N LEU A 439 -23.56 35.80 -9.05
CA LEU A 439 -23.40 37.02 -8.28
C LEU A 439 -22.59 38.02 -9.09
N ALA A 440 -23.09 39.24 -9.27
CA ALA A 440 -22.31 40.31 -9.86
C ALA A 440 -22.36 41.60 -9.04
N LEU A 441 -21.22 42.26 -8.92
CA LEU A 441 -21.03 43.57 -8.31
C LEU A 441 -20.83 44.61 -9.41
N ILE A 442 -21.90 45.33 -9.75
CA ILE A 442 -21.88 46.34 -10.82
C ILE A 442 -21.39 47.68 -10.25
N THR A 443 -20.38 48.26 -10.87
CA THR A 443 -19.85 49.61 -10.58
C THR A 443 -20.13 50.58 -11.74
N LYS A 444 -20.11 51.90 -11.50
CA LYS A 444 -20.42 52.93 -12.52
C LYS A 444 -19.25 53.30 -13.45
N SER A 445 -18.07 52.74 -13.26
CA SER A 445 -16.89 53.00 -14.09
C SER A 445 -16.31 51.68 -14.58
N GLU A 446 -16.09 51.54 -15.89
CA GLU A 446 -15.49 50.37 -16.57
C GLU A 446 -14.02 50.09 -16.20
N HIS A 447 -13.53 50.61 -15.07
CA HIS A 447 -12.17 50.38 -14.58
C HIS A 447 -12.18 49.64 -13.25
N SER A 448 -11.54 48.47 -13.31
CA SER A 448 -11.15 47.52 -12.26
C SER A 448 -11.70 47.76 -10.85
N VAL A 449 -12.43 46.76 -10.37
CA VAL A 449 -12.84 46.64 -8.97
C VAL A 449 -11.60 46.25 -8.16
N LEU A 450 -10.98 47.23 -7.50
CA LEU A 450 -10.10 47.06 -6.32
C LEU A 450 -8.63 46.65 -6.51
N THR A 451 -7.97 46.89 -7.65
CA THR A 451 -6.49 46.75 -7.72
C THR A 451 -5.78 48.07 -7.41
N ARG A 452 -5.43 48.28 -6.14
CA ARG A 452 -4.45 49.31 -5.76
C ARG A 452 -3.58 48.90 -4.58
N SER A 453 -2.74 47.88 -4.77
CA SER A 453 -1.29 47.91 -4.51
C SER A 453 -0.73 46.49 -4.53
N ALA A 454 -0.16 46.07 -5.66
CA ALA A 454 0.86 45.03 -5.64
C ALA A 454 2.13 45.65 -5.05
N ARG A 455 2.31 45.57 -3.73
CA ARG A 455 3.66 45.63 -3.15
C ARG A 455 4.17 44.19 -3.08
N PRO A 456 5.43 43.92 -3.47
CA PRO A 456 6.00 42.58 -3.36
C PRO A 456 5.96 42.16 -1.89
N PHE A 457 5.22 41.09 -1.62
CA PHE A 457 5.08 40.52 -0.30
C PHE A 457 6.20 39.51 -0.09
N THR A 458 7.19 39.87 0.75
CA THR A 458 8.17 38.92 1.28
C THR A 458 7.64 38.37 2.60
N ALA A 459 7.00 37.20 2.54
CA ALA A 459 6.75 36.41 3.74
C ALA A 459 8.09 35.90 4.26
N ARG A 460 8.47 36.29 5.48
CA ARG A 460 9.51 35.59 6.26
C ARG A 460 8.80 34.98 7.45
N LEU A 461 8.59 33.66 7.41
CA LEU A 461 8.23 32.88 8.57
C LEU A 461 9.49 32.14 9.05
N THR A 462 9.77 32.28 10.33
CA THR A 462 10.84 31.57 11.02
C THR A 462 10.27 30.23 11.45
N LEU A 463 10.74 29.15 10.84
CA LEU A 463 10.39 27.79 11.23
C LEU A 463 10.87 27.52 12.67
N PRO A 464 10.08 26.83 13.52
CA PRO A 464 10.63 26.22 14.71
C PRO A 464 11.69 25.17 14.30
N HIS A 465 12.90 25.33 14.80
CA HIS A 465 13.99 24.37 14.62
C HIS A 465 13.56 22.98 15.08
N ARG A 466 13.78 21.99 14.21
CA ARG A 466 13.64 20.57 14.55
C ARG A 466 14.77 20.17 15.49
N ILE A 467 14.41 19.55 16.60
CA ILE A 467 15.32 18.76 17.42
C ILE A 467 15.60 17.50 16.61
N ALA A 468 16.82 17.34 16.13
CA ALA A 468 17.29 16.07 15.59
C ALA A 468 17.23 15.03 16.71
N THR A 469 16.36 14.04 16.58
CA THR A 469 16.46 12.81 17.36
C THR A 469 17.67 12.06 16.85
N GLY A 470 18.80 12.24 17.53
CA GLY A 470 20.03 11.53 17.23
C GLY A 470 19.81 10.02 17.39
N THR A 471 19.83 9.29 16.27
CA THR A 471 20.09 7.86 16.29
C THR A 471 21.53 7.67 16.73
N ARG A 472 21.74 7.10 17.93
CA ARG A 472 23.05 6.57 18.31
C ARG A 472 23.49 5.56 17.24
N GLU A 473 24.73 5.66 16.79
CA GLU A 473 25.33 4.67 15.88
C GLU A 473 25.23 3.28 16.53
N ALA A 474 24.42 2.40 15.94
CA ALA A 474 24.44 0.97 16.26
C ALA A 474 25.83 0.42 15.94
N ARG A 475 26.31 -0.55 16.74
CA ARG A 475 27.57 -1.24 16.44
C ARG A 475 27.43 -1.99 15.11
N THR A 476 28.53 -2.17 14.37
CA THR A 476 28.49 -2.90 13.10
C THR A 476 28.80 -4.37 13.35
N LEU A 477 27.97 -5.27 12.82
CA LEU A 477 28.29 -6.69 12.75
C LEU A 477 29.61 -6.88 11.99
N ARG A 478 30.40 -7.87 12.38
CA ARG A 478 31.66 -8.22 11.72
C ARG A 478 31.44 -9.37 10.77
N GLN A 479 32.02 -9.24 9.58
CA GLN A 479 32.07 -10.32 8.61
C GLN A 479 33.10 -11.37 9.06
N VAL A 480 32.67 -12.63 9.21
CA VAL A 480 33.54 -13.79 9.44
C VAL A 480 34.14 -14.22 8.11
N TRP A 481 33.29 -14.51 7.13
CA TRP A 481 33.67 -14.81 5.76
C TRP A 481 32.54 -14.46 4.78
N THR A 482 32.87 -14.43 3.49
CA THR A 482 31.89 -14.37 2.41
C THR A 482 32.21 -15.41 1.35
N TYR A 483 31.16 -15.90 0.68
CA TYR A 483 31.27 -16.76 -0.48
C TYR A 483 30.52 -16.13 -1.65
N LYS A 484 31.18 -16.03 -2.82
CA LYS A 484 30.57 -15.50 -4.04
C LYS A 484 30.15 -16.63 -4.96
N GLY A 485 28.84 -16.83 -5.11
CA GLY A 485 28.25 -17.77 -6.05
C GLY A 485 28.30 -17.29 -7.50
N SER A 486 27.98 -18.19 -8.43
CA SER A 486 27.74 -17.80 -9.83
C SER A 486 26.44 -17.00 -10.01
N ASP A 487 25.46 -17.25 -9.14
CA ASP A 487 24.16 -16.57 -9.10
C ASP A 487 23.62 -16.54 -7.65
N THR A 488 22.45 -15.95 -7.44
CA THR A 488 21.81 -15.75 -6.13
C THR A 488 21.39 -17.07 -5.50
N SER A 489 21.69 -17.22 -4.20
CA SER A 489 21.20 -18.34 -3.37
C SER A 489 19.79 -18.02 -2.85
N LEU A 490 18.85 -18.93 -3.03
CA LEU A 490 17.44 -18.80 -2.64
C LEU A 490 17.12 -19.48 -1.32
N SER A 491 17.87 -20.52 -0.97
CA SER A 491 17.70 -21.31 0.25
C SER A 491 19.05 -21.61 0.87
N LEU A 492 19.09 -21.56 2.21
CA LEU A 492 20.23 -21.95 3.03
C LEU A 492 19.78 -23.02 4.04
N ALA A 493 20.69 -23.92 4.37
CA ALA A 493 20.59 -24.84 5.50
C ALA A 493 22.00 -25.05 6.08
N ALA A 494 22.08 -25.46 7.34
CA ALA A 494 23.35 -25.70 8.02
C ALA A 494 23.40 -27.11 8.60
N GLY A 495 24.60 -27.67 8.68
CA GLY A 495 24.84 -28.96 9.32
C GLY A 495 26.31 -29.36 9.30
N ASP A 496 26.72 -30.20 10.24
CA ASP A 496 28.07 -30.77 10.32
C ASP A 496 28.17 -31.96 9.34
N LEU A 497 28.55 -31.67 8.09
CA LEU A 497 28.62 -32.66 7.03
C LEU A 497 29.93 -33.44 7.07
N ASP A 498 31.02 -32.84 7.55
CA ASP A 498 32.33 -33.49 7.63
C ASP A 498 32.70 -34.03 9.03
N GLY A 499 31.87 -33.77 10.04
CA GLY A 499 31.97 -34.32 11.39
C GLY A 499 33.03 -33.63 12.26
N ASP A 500 33.43 -32.40 11.91
CA ASP A 500 34.47 -31.65 12.63
C ASP A 500 33.92 -30.69 13.70
N GLY A 501 32.60 -30.61 13.83
CA GLY A 501 31.91 -29.81 14.83
C GLY A 501 31.61 -28.37 14.39
N ALA A 502 32.11 -27.91 13.24
CA ALA A 502 31.69 -26.66 12.62
C ALA A 502 30.64 -26.94 11.53
N HIS A 503 29.59 -26.12 11.45
CA HIS A 503 28.55 -26.31 10.44
C HIS A 503 29.01 -25.87 9.05
N GLU A 504 28.83 -26.75 8.06
CA GLU A 504 28.79 -26.38 6.66
C GLU A 504 27.49 -25.69 6.31
N ILE A 505 27.57 -24.72 5.40
CA ILE A 505 26.40 -24.06 4.83
C ILE A 505 26.06 -24.71 3.49
N VAL A 506 24.88 -25.30 3.42
CA VAL A 506 24.30 -25.79 2.18
C VAL A 506 23.47 -24.70 1.53
N SER A 507 23.71 -24.41 0.25
CA SER A 507 22.93 -23.45 -0.53
C SER A 507 22.35 -24.04 -1.81
N GLY A 508 21.16 -23.56 -2.18
CA GLY A 508 20.51 -23.80 -3.47
C GLY A 508 20.06 -22.49 -4.10
N GLY A 509 20.15 -22.35 -5.43
CA GLY A 509 19.80 -21.10 -6.08
C GLY A 509 19.66 -21.13 -7.61
N HIS A 510 19.75 -19.94 -8.21
CA HIS A 510 19.47 -19.68 -9.63
C HIS A 510 20.51 -20.25 -10.61
N ASP A 511 21.67 -20.69 -10.12
CA ASP A 511 22.70 -21.32 -10.94
C ASP A 511 22.55 -22.84 -11.05
N ASN A 512 21.35 -23.34 -10.76
CA ASN A 512 20.96 -24.74 -10.90
C ASN A 512 21.93 -25.68 -10.18
N SER A 513 22.31 -25.34 -8.94
CA SER A 513 23.26 -26.12 -8.18
C SER A 513 22.90 -26.14 -6.69
N VAL A 514 23.19 -27.27 -6.06
CA VAL A 514 23.31 -27.41 -4.60
C VAL A 514 24.80 -27.32 -4.25
N ARG A 515 25.17 -26.57 -3.21
CA ARG A 515 26.57 -26.43 -2.77
C ARG A 515 26.70 -26.58 -1.28
N SER A 516 27.81 -27.14 -0.83
CA SER A 516 28.29 -26.98 0.54
C SER A 516 29.42 -25.95 0.58
N ILE A 517 29.38 -25.07 1.56
CA ILE A 517 30.28 -23.94 1.78
C ILE A 517 30.84 -24.02 3.20
N LYS A 518 32.17 -23.94 3.34
CA LYS A 518 32.87 -23.82 4.63
C LYS A 518 33.96 -22.77 4.51
N HIS A 519 34.05 -21.88 5.51
CA HIS A 519 35.04 -20.80 5.58
C HIS A 519 35.18 -19.98 4.27
N GLY A 520 34.04 -19.63 3.64
CA GLY A 520 34.02 -18.86 2.40
C GLY A 520 34.46 -19.61 1.14
N THR A 521 34.58 -20.94 1.21
CA THR A 521 34.96 -21.80 0.07
C THR A 521 33.93 -22.89 -0.17
N SER A 522 33.67 -23.23 -1.44
CA SER A 522 32.80 -24.37 -1.76
C SER A 522 33.60 -25.67 -1.60
N ILE A 523 33.13 -26.57 -0.75
CA ILE A 523 33.73 -27.90 -0.56
C ILE A 523 33.34 -28.80 -1.73
N TRP A 524 32.05 -28.83 -2.05
CA TRP A 524 31.48 -29.58 -3.15
C TRP A 524 30.28 -28.84 -3.75
N HIS A 525 29.92 -29.23 -4.97
CA HIS A 525 28.68 -28.81 -5.61
C HIS A 525 28.07 -29.95 -6.43
N HIS A 526 26.74 -29.96 -6.50
CA HIS A 526 25.96 -30.85 -7.35
C HIS A 526 25.13 -30.02 -8.32
N LYS A 527 25.21 -30.29 -9.62
CA LYS A 527 24.47 -29.56 -10.65
C LYS A 527 23.12 -30.22 -10.91
N THR A 528 22.05 -29.44 -10.77
CA THR A 528 20.68 -29.78 -11.17
C THR A 528 20.40 -29.26 -12.59
N GLU A 529 19.24 -29.61 -13.15
CA GLU A 529 18.83 -29.15 -14.49
C GLU A 529 17.94 -27.89 -14.44
N GLY A 530 17.62 -27.41 -13.24
CA GLY A 530 16.80 -26.23 -12.97
C GLY A 530 17.13 -25.58 -11.64
N VAL A 531 16.49 -24.45 -11.36
CA VAL A 531 16.73 -23.64 -10.16
C VAL A 531 16.43 -24.46 -8.91
N VAL A 532 17.32 -24.43 -7.93
CA VAL A 532 17.09 -25.09 -6.63
C VAL A 532 16.37 -24.10 -5.71
N ARG A 533 15.12 -24.41 -5.36
CA ARG A 533 14.23 -23.53 -4.58
C ARG A 533 14.35 -23.72 -3.08
N SER A 534 14.66 -24.94 -2.64
CA SER A 534 14.73 -25.28 -1.23
C SER A 534 15.76 -26.39 -1.00
N VAL A 535 16.52 -26.26 0.08
CA VAL A 535 17.45 -27.27 0.58
C VAL A 535 17.14 -27.58 2.05
N CYS A 536 17.38 -28.82 2.47
CA CYS A 536 17.25 -29.27 3.86
C CYS A 536 18.41 -30.22 4.18
N VAL A 537 18.97 -30.12 5.39
CA VAL A 537 20.06 -30.97 5.87
C VAL A 537 19.56 -31.77 7.07
N ALA A 538 19.67 -33.09 6.99
CA ALA A 538 19.22 -33.99 8.06
C ALA A 538 19.89 -35.37 7.91
N ASP A 539 20.14 -36.04 9.03
CA ASP A 539 20.50 -37.47 9.06
C ASP A 539 19.22 -38.30 8.83
N LEU A 540 18.98 -38.68 7.57
CA LEU A 540 17.69 -39.27 7.17
C LEU A 540 17.57 -40.72 7.64
N ASP A 541 18.68 -41.46 7.65
CA ASP A 541 18.72 -42.88 7.99
C ASP A 541 19.31 -43.18 9.38
N ARG A 542 19.53 -42.11 10.17
CA ARG A 542 20.08 -42.13 11.53
C ARG A 542 21.42 -42.89 11.61
N ASP A 543 22.24 -42.79 10.56
CA ASP A 543 23.58 -43.42 10.50
C ASP A 543 24.69 -42.57 11.12
N GLY A 544 24.34 -41.36 11.60
CA GLY A 544 25.25 -40.37 12.17
C GLY A 544 25.88 -39.44 11.14
N ARG A 545 25.49 -39.52 9.86
CA ARG A 545 25.91 -38.62 8.79
C ARG A 545 24.70 -37.92 8.21
N GLN A 546 24.87 -36.65 7.88
CA GLN A 546 23.77 -35.85 7.36
C GLN A 546 23.69 -35.94 5.83
N GLU A 547 22.48 -36.13 5.33
CA GLU A 547 22.13 -35.97 3.92
C GLU A 547 21.67 -34.55 3.61
N VAL A 548 21.72 -34.22 2.33
CA VAL A 548 21.19 -32.98 1.76
C VAL A 548 20.04 -33.29 0.82
N LEU A 549 18.86 -32.81 1.14
CA LEU A 549 17.70 -32.78 0.26
C LEU A 549 17.66 -31.50 -0.56
N ALA A 550 17.25 -31.58 -1.82
CA ALA A 550 17.07 -30.41 -2.67
C ALA A 550 15.85 -30.54 -3.59
N GLY A 551 14.98 -29.52 -3.53
CA GLY A 551 13.83 -29.35 -4.42
C GLY A 551 14.14 -28.40 -5.57
N SER A 552 13.89 -28.83 -6.81
CA SER A 552 14.27 -28.11 -8.02
C SER A 552 13.10 -27.80 -8.96
N GLU A 553 13.23 -26.72 -9.73
CA GLU A 553 12.31 -26.37 -10.83
C GLU A 553 12.38 -27.34 -12.02
N ASP A 554 13.40 -28.19 -12.08
CA ASP A 554 13.52 -29.25 -13.09
C ASP A 554 12.62 -30.46 -12.82
N THR A 555 11.65 -30.33 -11.91
CA THR A 555 10.68 -31.35 -11.50
C THR A 555 11.21 -32.46 -10.60
N ARG A 556 12.45 -32.34 -10.08
CA ARG A 556 13.09 -33.41 -9.33
C ARG A 556 13.41 -33.06 -7.88
N LEU A 557 13.15 -34.04 -7.01
CA LEU A 557 13.66 -34.09 -5.65
C LEU A 557 14.98 -34.87 -5.67
N TYR A 558 16.01 -34.32 -5.05
CA TYR A 558 17.33 -34.92 -4.94
C TYR A 558 17.66 -35.22 -3.47
N SER A 559 18.31 -36.35 -3.22
CA SER A 559 19.02 -36.64 -1.98
C SER A 559 20.50 -36.86 -2.28
N LEU A 560 21.35 -36.10 -1.62
CA LEU A 560 22.80 -36.13 -1.73
C LEU A 560 23.38 -36.56 -0.37
N ASN A 561 24.52 -37.24 -0.38
CA ASN A 561 25.26 -37.52 0.86
C ASN A 561 26.08 -36.30 1.32
N ASP A 562 26.76 -36.47 2.47
CA ASP A 562 27.75 -35.58 3.09
C ASP A 562 28.77 -34.92 2.11
N ASN A 563 29.12 -35.61 1.01
CA ASN A 563 30.07 -35.14 0.00
C ASN A 563 29.44 -34.71 -1.35
N GLY A 564 28.12 -34.49 -1.39
CA GLY A 564 27.41 -33.97 -2.56
C GLY A 564 27.17 -34.98 -3.69
N LYS A 565 27.43 -36.27 -3.45
CA LYS A 565 27.10 -37.35 -4.40
C LYS A 565 25.65 -37.74 -4.26
N LEU A 566 25.00 -37.98 -5.40
CA LEU A 566 23.62 -38.42 -5.48
C LEU A 566 23.44 -39.78 -4.80
N LYS A 567 22.62 -39.85 -3.74
CA LYS A 567 22.07 -41.10 -3.19
C LYS A 567 20.90 -41.55 -4.05
N TRP A 568 19.90 -40.69 -4.22
CA TRP A 568 18.73 -40.95 -5.05
C TRP A 568 18.11 -39.66 -5.58
N ARG A 569 17.26 -39.78 -6.60
CA ARG A 569 16.41 -38.69 -7.10
C ARG A 569 15.06 -39.25 -7.53
N TYR A 570 14.04 -38.40 -7.44
CA TYR A 570 12.69 -38.71 -7.90
C TYR A 570 12.20 -37.61 -8.84
N GLU A 571 11.64 -37.99 -10.00
CA GLU A 571 11.04 -37.06 -10.95
C GLU A 571 9.52 -37.01 -10.75
N ILE A 572 9.04 -35.86 -10.30
CA ILE A 572 7.62 -35.68 -9.96
C ILE A 572 6.81 -35.57 -11.26
N PRO A 573 5.76 -36.39 -11.43
CA PRO A 573 4.95 -36.35 -12.64
C PRO A 573 4.13 -35.06 -12.72
N PHE A 574 3.92 -34.58 -13.95
CA PHE A 574 3.03 -33.45 -14.21
C PHE A 574 1.61 -33.69 -13.67
N TYR A 575 1.04 -32.71 -13.00
CA TYR A 575 -0.36 -32.72 -12.58
C TYR A 575 -0.90 -31.29 -12.49
N PHE A 576 -1.84 -30.94 -13.37
CA PHE A 576 -2.39 -29.59 -13.61
C PHE A 576 -1.39 -28.51 -14.01
N GLN A 577 -0.22 -28.45 -13.38
CA GLN A 577 0.87 -27.51 -13.62
C GLN A 577 2.22 -28.23 -13.61
N THR A 578 3.26 -27.53 -14.05
CA THR A 578 4.65 -28.00 -13.96
C THR A 578 4.98 -28.26 -12.48
N PRO A 579 5.49 -29.46 -12.13
CA PRO A 579 5.72 -29.85 -10.74
C PRO A 579 7.03 -29.23 -10.20
N ILE A 580 7.04 -27.91 -10.08
CA ILE A 580 8.12 -27.17 -9.40
C ILE A 580 8.04 -27.50 -7.91
N ILE A 581 9.15 -27.97 -7.33
CA ILE A 581 9.23 -28.24 -5.88
C ILE A 581 9.62 -26.94 -5.19
N ARG A 582 8.73 -26.41 -4.34
CA ARG A 582 8.92 -25.13 -3.64
C ARG A 582 9.66 -25.26 -2.33
N SER A 583 9.35 -26.30 -1.58
CA SER A 583 9.85 -26.52 -0.23
C SER A 583 10.10 -28.01 -0.02
N VAL A 584 11.21 -28.33 0.65
CA VAL A 584 11.54 -29.66 1.13
C VAL A 584 11.83 -29.60 2.62
N PHE A 585 11.34 -30.58 3.37
CA PHE A 585 11.56 -30.72 4.82
C PHE A 585 11.45 -32.19 5.21
N THR A 586 11.71 -32.50 6.48
CA THR A 586 11.79 -33.87 6.99
C THR A 586 10.94 -34.05 8.24
N GLY A 587 10.57 -35.31 8.53
CA GLY A 587 9.85 -35.71 9.74
C GLY A 587 9.75 -37.23 9.86
N ASP A 588 9.60 -37.75 11.08
CA ASP A 588 9.38 -39.17 11.37
C ASP A 588 7.88 -39.46 11.28
N ILE A 589 7.35 -39.42 10.05
CA ILE A 589 5.89 -39.46 9.83
C ILE A 589 5.32 -40.88 10.00
N ASN A 590 6.18 -41.91 9.92
CA ASN A 590 5.78 -43.31 10.04
C ASN A 590 6.12 -43.92 11.42
N GLY A 591 6.90 -43.23 12.26
CA GLY A 591 7.29 -43.66 13.61
C GLY A 591 8.35 -44.77 13.63
N ASP A 592 9.05 -45.00 12.52
CA ASP A 592 10.08 -46.05 12.40
C ASP A 592 11.45 -45.60 12.89
N GLY A 593 11.61 -44.33 13.22
CA GLY A 593 12.85 -43.77 13.69
C GLY A 593 13.81 -43.37 12.57
N ASN A 594 13.42 -43.37 11.30
CA ASN A 594 14.12 -42.64 10.24
C ASN A 594 13.35 -41.35 9.93
N LEU A 595 13.97 -40.43 9.21
CA LEU A 595 13.27 -39.24 8.74
C LEU A 595 12.85 -39.45 7.28
N GLU A 596 11.57 -39.23 7.02
CA GLU A 596 11.03 -39.14 5.67
C GLU A 596 11.38 -37.80 5.04
N ALA A 597 11.55 -37.80 3.72
CA ALA A 597 11.65 -36.60 2.91
C ALA A 597 10.25 -36.18 2.43
N ILE A 598 9.85 -34.94 2.70
CA ILE A 598 8.57 -34.37 2.28
C ILE A 598 8.82 -33.24 1.26
N ALA A 599 8.03 -33.20 0.19
CA ALA A 599 8.11 -32.19 -0.86
C ALA A 599 6.76 -31.49 -1.11
N ALA A 600 6.76 -30.16 -1.02
CA ALA A 600 5.65 -29.30 -1.42
C ALA A 600 5.81 -28.89 -2.89
N VAL A 601 4.83 -29.21 -3.74
CA VAL A 601 4.93 -29.07 -5.19
C VAL A 601 3.83 -28.15 -5.77
N GLU A 602 4.22 -27.28 -6.72
CA GLU A 602 3.29 -26.39 -7.43
C GLU A 602 2.23 -27.13 -8.27
N SER A 603 2.43 -28.44 -8.50
CA SER A 603 1.45 -29.35 -9.12
C SER A 603 0.32 -29.76 -8.17
N TRP A 604 0.04 -28.97 -7.14
CA TRP A 604 -1.08 -29.13 -6.19
C TRP A 604 -0.99 -30.37 -5.32
N ARG A 605 0.23 -30.79 -4.99
CA ARG A 605 0.49 -32.01 -4.22
C ARG A 605 1.58 -31.85 -3.18
N TYR A 606 1.45 -32.64 -2.13
CA TYR A 606 2.55 -33.04 -1.27
C TYR A 606 2.95 -34.47 -1.61
N TYR A 607 4.24 -34.77 -1.44
CA TYR A 607 4.79 -36.11 -1.56
C TYR A 607 5.61 -36.43 -0.31
N ALA A 608 5.58 -37.68 0.13
CA ALA A 608 6.48 -38.20 1.16
C ALA A 608 7.26 -39.41 0.64
N PHE A 609 8.54 -39.48 0.99
CA PHE A 609 9.46 -40.53 0.60
C PHE A 609 10.22 -41.02 1.83
N THR A 610 10.49 -42.32 1.89
CA THR A 610 11.44 -42.88 2.87
C THR A 610 12.84 -42.32 2.66
N HIS A 611 13.70 -42.47 3.68
CA HIS A 611 15.11 -42.06 3.64
C HIS A 611 15.89 -42.60 2.40
N ASP A 612 15.48 -43.74 1.83
CA ASP A 612 16.07 -44.36 0.64
C ASP A 612 15.41 -43.99 -0.71
N GLY A 613 14.42 -43.08 -0.69
CA GLY A 613 13.81 -42.50 -1.89
C GLY A 613 12.61 -43.26 -2.44
N ARG A 614 12.05 -44.22 -1.69
CA ARG A 614 10.77 -44.87 -2.05
C ARG A 614 9.61 -43.97 -1.65
N GLU A 615 8.74 -43.65 -2.61
CA GLU A 615 7.50 -42.92 -2.34
C GLU A 615 6.61 -43.70 -1.38
N LEU A 616 6.19 -43.05 -0.31
CA LEU A 616 5.18 -43.56 0.64
C LEU A 616 3.79 -43.17 0.16
N TRP A 617 3.58 -41.88 -0.10
CA TRP A 617 2.30 -41.34 -0.56
C TRP A 617 2.49 -40.00 -1.29
N HIS A 618 1.43 -39.61 -1.98
CA HIS A 618 1.24 -38.25 -2.46
C HIS A 618 -0.21 -37.81 -2.25
N GLN A 619 -0.43 -36.56 -1.86
CA GLN A 619 -1.75 -36.05 -1.48
C GLN A 619 -2.09 -34.76 -2.22
N MET A 620 -3.29 -34.70 -2.80
CA MET A 620 -3.78 -33.50 -3.50
C MET A 620 -4.35 -32.48 -2.52
N THR A 621 -3.86 -31.25 -2.60
CA THR A 621 -4.27 -30.10 -1.75
C THR A 621 -5.19 -29.10 -2.47
N VAL A 622 -5.52 -29.38 -3.74
CA VAL A 622 -6.49 -28.61 -4.55
C VAL A 622 -6.02 -27.18 -4.89
N ARG A 623 -4.74 -26.86 -4.66
CA ARG A 623 -4.02 -25.65 -5.11
C ARG A 623 -2.51 -25.85 -5.00
N PRO A 624 -1.64 -25.02 -5.62
CA PRO A 624 -0.18 -25.16 -5.51
C PRO A 624 0.28 -25.24 -4.05
N SER A 625 1.07 -26.24 -3.70
CA SER A 625 1.64 -26.37 -2.36
C SER A 625 2.82 -25.41 -2.20
N SER A 626 2.88 -24.69 -1.07
CA SER A 626 3.81 -23.56 -0.91
C SER A 626 4.93 -23.83 0.09
N THR A 627 4.60 -24.34 1.27
CA THR A 627 5.50 -24.44 2.43
C THR A 627 4.98 -25.47 3.43
N GLY A 628 5.78 -25.89 4.39
CA GLY A 628 5.31 -26.78 5.45
C GLY A 628 6.39 -27.13 6.45
N CYS A 629 5.99 -27.89 7.46
CA CYS A 629 6.87 -28.53 8.42
C CYS A 629 6.22 -29.85 8.88
N ALA A 630 6.98 -30.66 9.63
CA ALA A 630 6.50 -31.89 10.23
C ALA A 630 6.64 -31.82 11.75
N ALA A 631 5.62 -32.28 12.47
CA ALA A 631 5.63 -32.31 13.93
C ALA A 631 4.58 -33.30 14.46
N ASP A 632 4.92 -34.01 15.54
CA ASP A 632 3.95 -34.77 16.34
C ASP A 632 2.95 -33.81 17.01
N LEU A 633 1.73 -33.74 16.46
CA LEU A 633 0.69 -32.82 16.92
C LEU A 633 -0.21 -33.44 17.98
N ASP A 634 -0.31 -34.76 18.05
CA ASP A 634 -1.22 -35.47 18.97
C ASP A 634 -0.53 -36.36 20.01
N GLY A 635 0.80 -36.34 20.04
CA GLY A 635 1.63 -37.02 21.03
C GLY A 635 1.71 -38.53 20.79
N ASP A 636 1.42 -39.01 19.58
CA ASP A 636 1.47 -40.43 19.25
C ASP A 636 2.86 -40.95 18.87
N GLY A 637 3.84 -40.04 18.80
CA GLY A 637 5.23 -40.32 18.44
C GLY A 637 5.50 -40.35 16.93
N ARG A 638 4.52 -39.96 16.10
CA ARG A 638 4.68 -39.80 14.65
C ARG A 638 4.40 -38.35 14.27
N ASP A 639 5.17 -37.84 13.32
CA ASP A 639 4.96 -36.48 12.84
C ASP A 639 3.78 -36.42 11.86
N GLU A 640 2.91 -35.42 12.04
CA GLU A 640 2.00 -34.95 11.00
C GLU A 640 2.68 -33.93 10.09
N VAL A 641 2.20 -33.84 8.85
CA VAL A 641 2.63 -32.83 7.87
C VAL A 641 1.69 -31.63 7.89
N ILE A 642 2.23 -30.49 8.30
CA ILE A 642 1.58 -29.17 8.23
C ILE A 642 1.79 -28.61 6.82
N ALA A 643 0.71 -28.54 6.05
CA ALA A 643 0.76 -28.33 4.60
C ALA A 643 0.11 -27.00 4.19
N GLY A 644 0.94 -26.00 3.90
CA GLY A 644 0.55 -24.70 3.36
C GLY A 644 0.31 -24.73 1.85
N THR A 645 -0.66 -23.94 1.38
CA THR A 645 -0.95 -23.82 -0.06
C THR A 645 -1.10 -22.37 -0.50
N ASP A 646 -1.01 -22.17 -1.81
CA ASP A 646 -1.49 -20.99 -2.49
C ASP A 646 -3.04 -21.07 -2.57
N TYR A 647 -3.75 -20.23 -1.84
CA TYR A 647 -5.19 -19.94 -1.90
C TYR A 647 -6.10 -20.90 -1.11
N HIS A 648 -7.01 -20.28 -0.36
CA HIS A 648 -8.22 -20.86 0.25
C HIS A 648 -8.04 -21.87 1.39
N ARG A 649 -7.13 -22.85 1.32
CA ARG A 649 -7.09 -23.96 2.29
C ARG A 649 -5.69 -24.43 2.65
N TRP A 650 -5.41 -24.53 3.94
CA TRP A 650 -4.20 -25.15 4.49
C TRP A 650 -4.59 -26.43 5.23
N HIS A 651 -3.67 -27.39 5.32
CA HIS A 651 -4.00 -28.76 5.69
C HIS A 651 -3.08 -29.30 6.78
N CYS A 652 -3.58 -30.32 7.46
CA CYS A 652 -2.77 -31.28 8.18
C CYS A 652 -2.95 -32.64 7.51
N ILE A 653 -1.85 -33.30 7.18
CA ILE A 653 -1.81 -34.60 6.52
C ILE A 653 -1.11 -35.58 7.47
N ASP A 654 -1.71 -36.75 7.72
CA ASP A 654 -1.10 -37.76 8.59
C ASP A 654 0.00 -38.57 7.87
N GLY A 655 0.68 -39.44 8.62
CA GLY A 655 1.71 -40.33 8.11
C GLY A 655 1.25 -41.32 7.02
N THR A 656 -0.07 -41.53 6.87
CA THR A 656 -0.64 -42.37 5.79
C THR A 656 -0.93 -41.58 4.51
N GLY A 657 -0.83 -40.25 4.57
CA GLY A 657 -1.15 -39.34 3.47
C GLY A 657 -2.60 -38.85 3.48
N GLU A 658 -3.41 -39.19 4.49
CA GLU A 658 -4.79 -38.72 4.59
C GLU A 658 -4.85 -37.31 5.21
N ILE A 659 -5.72 -36.46 4.68
CA ILE A 659 -5.96 -35.12 5.24
C ILE A 659 -6.78 -35.27 6.52
N ARG A 660 -6.18 -35.01 7.68
CA ARG A 660 -6.87 -34.99 8.99
C ARG A 660 -7.88 -33.86 9.06
N TRP A 661 -7.46 -32.66 8.65
CA TRP A 661 -8.32 -31.48 8.62
C TRP A 661 -7.85 -30.45 7.58
N SER A 662 -8.71 -29.49 7.30
CA SER A 662 -8.41 -28.35 6.41
C SER A 662 -8.92 -27.06 7.01
N TYR A 663 -8.08 -26.04 7.07
CA TYR A 663 -8.40 -24.72 7.56
C TYR A 663 -8.46 -23.72 6.41
N GLY A 664 -9.53 -22.90 6.37
CA GLY A 664 -9.75 -21.92 5.32
C GLY A 664 -9.74 -20.48 5.85
N PRO A 665 -8.63 -19.73 5.77
CA PRO A 665 -8.59 -18.34 6.19
C PRO A 665 -9.53 -17.49 5.33
N ARG A 666 -10.20 -16.50 5.95
CA ARG A 666 -11.27 -15.71 5.31
C ARG A 666 -10.76 -14.74 4.24
N THR A 667 -9.46 -14.45 4.19
CA THR A 667 -8.96 -13.19 3.62
C THR A 667 -7.73 -13.26 2.73
N GLY A 668 -7.09 -14.40 2.45
CA GLY A 668 -5.98 -14.33 1.49
C GLY A 668 -5.32 -15.60 0.94
N PRO A 669 -4.33 -15.38 0.07
CA PRO A 669 -4.05 -16.28 -1.05
C PRO A 669 -2.85 -17.21 -0.88
N ARG A 670 -2.09 -17.22 0.22
CA ARG A 670 -0.94 -18.11 0.38
C ARG A 670 -0.49 -18.25 1.83
N ALA A 671 -0.06 -19.45 2.23
CA ALA A 671 0.81 -19.63 3.41
C ALA A 671 2.27 -19.42 3.00
N ASN A 672 2.91 -18.40 3.56
CA ASN A 672 4.32 -18.05 3.29
C ASN A 672 5.28 -18.90 4.15
N SER A 673 4.90 -19.21 5.39
CA SER A 673 5.69 -20.03 6.32
C SER A 673 4.75 -20.79 7.26
N ALA A 674 5.25 -21.88 7.86
CA ALA A 674 4.54 -22.69 8.84
C ALA A 674 5.50 -23.12 9.94
N ALA A 675 5.01 -23.23 11.17
CA ALA A 675 5.75 -23.67 12.34
C ALA A 675 4.84 -24.48 13.27
N ALA A 676 5.45 -25.20 14.21
CA ALA A 676 4.75 -25.91 15.28
C ALA A 676 5.53 -25.78 16.58
N GLY A 677 4.83 -25.56 17.69
CA GLY A 677 5.43 -25.40 19.03
C GLY A 677 4.38 -25.61 20.12
N ASP A 678 4.83 -25.82 21.36
CA ASP A 678 3.94 -25.92 22.53
C ASP A 678 3.67 -24.51 23.04
N ILE A 679 2.55 -23.94 22.61
CA ILE A 679 2.25 -22.53 22.78
C ILE A 679 1.38 -22.29 24.02
N ASP A 680 0.55 -23.27 24.39
CA ASP A 680 -0.37 -23.18 25.53
C ASP A 680 0.04 -24.01 26.77
N GLY A 681 1.11 -24.81 26.65
CA GLY A 681 1.72 -25.55 27.76
C GLY A 681 1.04 -26.86 28.10
N ASP A 682 0.22 -27.40 27.19
CA ASP A 682 -0.44 -28.69 27.37
C ASP A 682 0.43 -29.89 26.97
N GLY A 683 1.62 -29.63 26.39
CA GLY A 683 2.58 -30.64 25.96
C GLY A 683 2.33 -31.19 24.56
N LEU A 684 1.28 -30.73 23.88
CA LEU A 684 1.06 -30.92 22.44
C LEU A 684 1.53 -29.68 21.69
N LYS A 685 1.70 -29.80 20.37
CA LYS A 685 2.12 -28.68 19.53
C LYS A 685 0.92 -28.05 18.84
N GLU A 686 0.82 -26.74 18.93
CA GLU A 686 -0.05 -25.93 18.09
C GLU A 686 0.57 -25.74 16.70
N VAL A 687 -0.30 -25.56 15.69
CA VAL A 687 0.08 -25.27 14.31
C VAL A 687 0.00 -23.78 14.06
N ILE A 688 1.08 -23.21 13.53
CA ILE A 688 1.16 -21.79 13.18
C ILE A 688 1.32 -21.63 11.68
N PHE A 689 0.45 -20.83 11.06
CA PHE A 689 0.60 -20.42 9.66
C PHE A 689 0.83 -18.91 9.54
N ALA A 690 1.87 -18.54 8.79
CA ALA A 690 2.14 -17.18 8.36
C ALA A 690 1.45 -16.92 7.00
N GLY A 691 0.43 -16.08 7.00
CA GLY A 691 -0.40 -15.81 5.83
C GLY A 691 0.03 -14.58 5.04
N ALA A 692 -0.11 -14.66 3.71
CA ALA A 692 -0.15 -13.50 2.82
C ALA A 692 -1.43 -12.66 3.01
N ASP A 693 -2.32 -13.05 3.91
CA ASP A 693 -3.53 -12.33 4.30
C ASP A 693 -3.31 -11.39 5.49
N THR A 694 -2.05 -11.05 5.77
CA THR A 694 -1.57 -10.17 6.86
C THR A 694 -1.62 -10.75 8.27
N HIS A 695 -1.96 -12.05 8.40
CA HIS A 695 -2.15 -12.67 9.70
C HIS A 695 -1.18 -13.82 9.97
N VAL A 696 -0.78 -13.93 11.24
CA VAL A 696 -0.33 -15.19 11.83
C VAL A 696 -1.56 -15.89 12.40
N HIS A 697 -1.77 -17.16 12.05
CA HIS A 697 -2.87 -17.98 12.55
C HIS A 697 -2.33 -19.07 13.45
N VAL A 698 -2.91 -19.24 14.64
CA VAL A 698 -2.57 -20.32 15.57
C VAL A 698 -3.77 -21.26 15.67
N LEU A 699 -3.53 -22.53 15.37
CA LEU A 699 -4.52 -23.60 15.35
C LEU A 699 -4.09 -24.69 16.32
N LYS A 700 -5.06 -25.39 16.89
CA LYS A 700 -4.82 -26.61 17.65
C LYS A 700 -4.45 -27.78 16.73
N ALA A 701 -3.99 -28.87 17.32
CA ALA A 701 -3.74 -30.15 16.64
C ALA A 701 -4.95 -30.67 15.84
N ASP A 702 -6.19 -30.33 16.23
CA ASP A 702 -7.41 -30.73 15.51
C ASP A 702 -7.84 -29.75 14.39
N GLY A 703 -7.09 -28.66 14.18
CA GLY A 703 -7.35 -27.65 13.15
C GLY A 703 -8.28 -26.52 13.58
N ASP A 704 -8.73 -26.50 14.84
CA ASP A 704 -9.52 -25.39 15.35
C ASP A 704 -8.67 -24.14 15.58
N LEU A 705 -9.14 -23.00 15.07
CA LEU A 705 -8.48 -21.71 15.23
C LEU A 705 -8.55 -21.23 16.68
N VAL A 706 -7.39 -21.01 17.31
CA VAL A 706 -7.26 -20.47 18.68
C VAL A 706 -7.13 -18.95 18.65
N SER A 707 -6.23 -18.45 17.81
CA SER A 707 -5.91 -17.02 17.76
C SER A 707 -5.43 -16.60 16.36
N GLN A 708 -5.53 -15.30 16.11
CA GLN A 708 -4.98 -14.65 14.92
C GLN A 708 -4.35 -13.33 15.32
N PHE A 709 -3.22 -13.01 14.71
CA PHE A 709 -2.51 -11.76 14.94
C PHE A 709 -2.23 -11.05 13.61
N ASN A 710 -2.67 -9.80 13.49
CA ASN A 710 -2.41 -8.97 12.31
C ASN A 710 -1.03 -8.31 12.43
N THR A 711 -0.13 -8.62 11.50
CA THR A 711 1.24 -8.09 11.47
C THR A 711 1.35 -6.76 10.73
N GLY A 712 0.31 -6.34 10.00
CA GLY A 712 0.25 -5.12 9.21
C GLY A 712 0.20 -5.36 7.70
N ASP A 713 0.95 -6.35 7.22
CA ASP A 713 1.07 -6.78 5.82
C ASP A 713 1.46 -8.26 5.81
N GLU A 714 1.67 -8.85 4.63
CA GLU A 714 2.06 -10.25 4.43
C GLU A 714 3.15 -10.69 5.43
N VAL A 715 2.88 -11.77 6.17
CA VAL A 715 3.86 -12.38 7.07
C VAL A 715 4.89 -13.11 6.21
N THR A 716 6.17 -12.78 6.33
CA THR A 716 7.22 -13.38 5.50
C THR A 716 7.75 -14.68 6.09
N GLN A 717 7.91 -14.75 7.42
CA GLN A 717 8.41 -15.95 8.11
C GLN A 717 7.88 -16.01 9.54
N VAL A 718 7.76 -17.23 10.07
CA VAL A 718 7.38 -17.49 11.47
C VAL A 718 8.24 -18.59 12.10
N PHE A 719 8.55 -18.44 13.39
CA PHE A 719 9.12 -19.47 14.26
C PHE A 719 8.28 -19.62 15.53
N ALA A 720 8.33 -20.82 16.11
CA ALA A 720 7.82 -21.12 17.45
C ALA A 720 9.01 -21.54 18.32
N VAL A 721 9.31 -20.76 19.36
CA VAL A 721 10.47 -21.00 20.21
C VAL A 721 10.33 -20.23 21.53
N ASP A 722 10.71 -20.87 22.63
CA ASP A 722 10.79 -20.24 23.97
C ASP A 722 11.78 -19.08 23.97
N MET A 723 11.26 -17.85 23.84
CA MET A 723 12.06 -16.64 23.79
C MET A 723 12.30 -16.09 25.18
N ASP A 724 11.36 -16.23 26.12
CA ASP A 724 11.48 -15.63 27.46
C ASP A 724 11.96 -16.59 28.58
N GLY A 725 12.17 -17.86 28.24
CA GLY A 725 12.68 -18.90 29.14
C GLY A 725 11.64 -19.44 30.11
N ASP A 726 10.33 -19.25 29.83
CA ASP A 726 9.24 -19.74 30.67
C ASP A 726 8.85 -21.20 30.38
N GLY A 727 9.45 -21.81 29.35
CA GLY A 727 9.21 -23.18 28.91
C GLY A 727 8.05 -23.34 27.94
N LEU A 728 7.41 -22.24 27.51
CA LEU A 728 6.41 -22.21 26.44
C LEU A 728 6.99 -21.54 25.20
N ASP A 729 6.55 -21.95 24.02
CA ASP A 729 7.02 -21.36 22.78
C ASP A 729 6.33 -20.01 22.50
N GLU A 730 7.14 -18.97 22.30
CA GLU A 730 6.71 -17.71 21.71
C GLU A 730 6.66 -17.79 20.18
N ILE A 731 5.85 -16.92 19.58
CA ILE A 731 5.77 -16.77 18.14
C ILE A 731 6.64 -15.59 17.70
N VAL A 732 7.69 -15.87 16.92
CA VAL A 732 8.51 -14.84 16.27
C VAL A 732 8.05 -14.68 14.84
N ALA A 733 7.64 -13.48 14.43
CA ALA A 733 7.07 -13.23 13.11
C ALA A 733 7.70 -12.00 12.42
N SER A 734 8.06 -12.15 11.15
CA SER A 734 8.47 -11.05 10.28
C SER A 734 7.39 -10.71 9.26
N SER A 735 7.35 -9.47 8.81
CA SER A 735 6.28 -8.96 7.95
C SER A 735 6.80 -7.99 6.89
N MET A 736 6.15 -7.99 5.73
CA MET A 736 6.36 -6.96 4.70
C MET A 736 5.98 -5.56 5.18
N SER A 737 5.30 -5.45 6.33
CA SER A 737 5.02 -4.19 7.03
C SER A 737 6.23 -3.67 7.82
N PHE A 738 7.45 -4.07 7.47
CA PHE A 738 8.70 -3.61 8.08
C PHE A 738 8.95 -4.09 9.52
N ASN A 739 8.05 -4.94 10.03
CA ASN A 739 8.02 -5.28 11.44
C ASN A 739 8.56 -6.67 11.71
N VAL A 740 9.29 -6.78 12.82
CA VAL A 740 9.53 -8.03 13.54
C VAL A 740 8.75 -7.98 14.85
N TYR A 741 8.05 -9.06 15.15
CA TYR A 741 7.25 -9.25 16.36
C TYR A 741 7.75 -10.47 17.12
N VAL A 742 7.74 -10.36 18.46
CA VAL A 742 7.70 -11.52 19.35
C VAL A 742 6.39 -11.47 20.11
N ILE A 743 5.60 -12.53 19.98
CA ILE A 743 4.22 -12.62 20.46
C ILE A 743 4.15 -13.79 21.42
N LYS A 744 3.58 -13.57 22.61
CA LYS A 744 3.31 -14.61 23.59
C LYS A 744 2.37 -15.67 23.04
N GLY A 745 2.39 -16.85 23.65
CA GLY A 745 1.59 -17.98 23.17
C GLY A 745 0.07 -17.79 23.19
N ASP A 746 -0.44 -16.78 23.90
CA ASP A 746 -1.85 -16.37 23.77
C ASP A 746 -2.22 -15.82 22.36
N GLY A 747 -1.22 -15.62 21.49
CA GLY A 747 -1.32 -15.10 20.13
C GLY A 747 -1.80 -13.65 20.05
N LYS A 748 -1.74 -12.89 21.15
CA LYS A 748 -2.28 -11.53 21.27
C LYS A 748 -1.35 -10.57 22.00
N THR A 749 -0.60 -11.06 22.97
CA THR A 749 0.32 -10.27 23.79
C THR A 749 1.64 -10.11 23.06
N ILE A 750 1.96 -8.88 22.67
CA ILE A 750 3.24 -8.55 22.05
C ILE A 750 4.26 -8.36 23.17
N LEU A 751 5.31 -9.19 23.21
CA LEU A 751 6.45 -8.97 24.11
C LEU A 751 7.24 -7.75 23.66
N TRP A 752 7.60 -7.70 22.38
CA TRP A 752 8.16 -6.51 21.74
C TRP A 752 7.89 -6.50 20.23
N ARG A 753 8.04 -5.32 19.65
CA ARG A 753 7.93 -5.07 18.21
C ARG A 753 9.03 -4.09 17.80
N THR A 754 9.65 -4.36 16.65
CA THR A 754 10.61 -3.44 16.03
C THR A 754 10.22 -3.16 14.59
N ASP A 755 10.09 -1.86 14.27
CA ASP A 755 9.96 -1.35 12.91
C ASP A 755 11.35 -1.09 12.34
N LEU A 756 11.74 -1.86 11.33
CA LEU A 756 13.05 -1.72 10.68
C LEU A 756 13.04 -0.67 9.58
N GLY A 757 11.88 -0.08 9.27
CA GLY A 757 11.71 0.88 8.18
C GLY A 757 11.77 0.25 6.79
N GLU A 758 12.15 -1.03 6.68
CA GLU A 758 12.16 -1.77 5.42
C GLU A 758 11.64 -3.21 5.46
N VAL A 759 11.18 -3.70 4.29
CA VAL A 759 10.48 -4.99 4.11
C VAL A 759 11.37 -6.08 4.66
N VAL A 760 10.89 -6.78 5.69
CA VAL A 760 11.64 -7.86 6.33
C VAL A 760 11.48 -9.11 5.48
N THR A 761 12.54 -9.52 4.80
CA THR A 761 12.52 -10.63 3.85
C THR A 761 12.69 -11.99 4.52
N GLY A 762 13.36 -12.03 5.68
CA GLY A 762 13.52 -13.22 6.49
C GLY A 762 14.08 -12.90 7.87
N ILE A 763 13.99 -13.88 8.77
CA ILE A 763 14.53 -13.83 10.12
C ILE A 763 15.25 -15.14 10.46
N ALA A 764 16.18 -15.06 11.41
CA ALA A 764 16.82 -16.19 12.07
C ALA A 764 16.82 -15.97 13.58
N VAL A 765 16.68 -17.03 14.35
CA VAL A 765 16.68 -17.01 15.82
C VAL A 765 17.85 -17.87 16.29
N GLY A 766 18.65 -17.37 17.22
CA GLY A 766 19.84 -18.05 17.71
C GLY A 766 20.55 -17.30 18.83
N ASP A 767 21.45 -17.98 19.55
CA ASP A 767 22.34 -17.34 20.54
C ASP A 767 23.56 -16.78 19.80
N PHE A 768 23.41 -15.57 19.25
CA PHE A 768 24.44 -14.93 18.43
C PHE A 768 25.53 -14.26 19.28
N ASN A 769 25.32 -14.12 20.59
CA ASN A 769 26.22 -13.38 21.47
C ASN A 769 26.92 -14.25 22.54
N GLY A 770 26.47 -15.51 22.69
CA GLY A 770 27.03 -16.52 23.59
C GLY A 770 26.62 -16.34 25.05
N ASP A 771 25.50 -15.66 25.34
CA ASP A 771 25.00 -15.48 26.71
C ASP A 771 23.96 -16.51 27.15
N GLY A 772 23.64 -17.46 26.27
CA GLY A 772 22.65 -18.51 26.50
C GLY A 772 21.21 -18.05 26.33
N LYS A 773 20.96 -16.85 25.81
CA LYS A 773 19.64 -16.36 25.41
C LYS A 773 19.56 -16.23 23.90
N LEU A 774 18.37 -16.43 23.36
CA LEU A 774 18.12 -16.28 21.94
C LEU A 774 17.95 -14.80 21.58
N GLU A 775 18.51 -14.41 20.44
CA GLU A 775 18.24 -13.15 19.75
C GLU A 775 17.57 -13.37 18.39
N VAL A 776 17.12 -12.28 17.76
CA VAL A 776 16.53 -12.32 16.42
C VAL A 776 17.40 -11.54 15.44
N ALA A 777 17.90 -12.21 14.41
CA ALA A 777 18.48 -11.58 13.24
C ALA A 777 17.40 -11.38 12.16
N ALA A 778 17.40 -10.23 11.50
CA ALA A 778 16.41 -9.86 10.48
C ALA A 778 17.09 -9.29 9.24
N GLY A 779 16.81 -9.86 8.08
CA GLY A 779 17.23 -9.31 6.79
C GLY A 779 16.12 -8.49 6.15
N VAL A 780 16.52 -7.41 5.47
CA VAL A 780 15.58 -6.49 4.83
C VAL A 780 15.91 -6.23 3.36
N ALA A 781 14.90 -5.77 2.62
CA ALA A 781 14.96 -5.60 1.16
C ALA A 781 15.97 -4.53 0.69
N ASP A 782 16.46 -3.64 1.55
CA ASP A 782 17.51 -2.66 1.20
C ASP A 782 18.94 -3.16 1.46
N GLY A 783 19.08 -4.44 1.83
CA GLY A 783 20.36 -5.11 2.04
C GLY A 783 20.91 -4.99 3.47
N PHE A 784 20.15 -4.51 4.44
CA PHE A 784 20.59 -4.60 5.83
C PHE A 784 20.29 -5.97 6.45
N VAL A 785 21.23 -6.44 7.28
CA VAL A 785 21.02 -7.47 8.30
C VAL A 785 21.07 -6.79 9.65
N HIS A 786 20.00 -6.92 10.43
CA HIS A 786 19.85 -6.36 11.78
C HIS A 786 19.91 -7.46 12.82
N LEU A 787 20.63 -7.24 13.92
CA LEU A 787 20.53 -8.07 15.12
C LEU A 787 19.69 -7.33 16.17
N LEU A 788 18.65 -7.99 16.67
CA LEU A 788 17.68 -7.45 17.61
C LEU A 788 17.83 -8.13 18.96
N SER A 789 17.84 -7.32 20.02
CA SER A 789 17.80 -7.83 21.39
C SER A 789 16.45 -8.46 21.68
N ASN A 790 16.45 -9.61 22.34
CA ASN A 790 15.22 -10.25 22.78
C ASN A 790 14.56 -9.56 24.00
N GLU A 791 15.29 -8.75 24.77
CA GLU A 791 14.69 -8.08 25.95
C GLU A 791 13.67 -6.99 25.56
N ASP A 792 13.92 -6.26 24.48
CA ASP A 792 13.09 -5.11 24.08
C ASP A 792 13.03 -4.85 22.57
N GLY A 793 13.55 -5.75 21.75
CA GLY A 793 13.57 -5.64 20.29
C GLY A 793 14.58 -4.62 19.74
N LYS A 794 15.38 -3.94 20.57
CA LYS A 794 16.30 -2.92 20.08
C LYS A 794 17.34 -3.49 19.13
N VAL A 795 17.63 -2.74 18.07
CA VAL A 795 18.74 -3.03 17.15
C VAL A 795 20.06 -2.90 17.92
N LEU A 796 20.72 -4.04 18.15
CA LEU A 796 22.03 -4.14 18.79
C LEU A 796 23.14 -3.77 17.81
N SER A 797 23.06 -4.33 16.61
CA SER A 797 24.02 -4.13 15.53
C SER A 797 23.39 -4.33 14.16
N ARG A 798 24.09 -3.88 13.11
CA ARG A 798 23.66 -4.11 11.72
C ARG A 798 24.84 -4.27 10.76
N TYR A 799 24.59 -4.90 9.63
CA TYR A 799 25.49 -5.03 8.48
C TYR A 799 24.78 -4.59 7.21
N ARG A 800 25.48 -3.98 6.24
CA ARG A 800 24.90 -3.63 4.94
C ARG A 800 25.59 -4.44 3.84
N THR A 801 24.82 -5.21 3.08
CA THR A 801 25.24 -5.90 1.85
C THR A 801 25.06 -4.99 0.63
N ASP A 802 25.49 -5.46 -0.54
CA ASP A 802 25.40 -4.68 -1.79
C ASP A 802 24.08 -4.96 -2.56
N GLY A 803 23.22 -5.84 -2.03
CA GLY A 803 21.92 -6.16 -2.59
C GLY A 803 20.91 -6.61 -1.52
N PRO A 804 19.61 -6.70 -1.86
CA PRO A 804 18.56 -7.18 -0.96
C PRO A 804 18.89 -8.52 -0.29
N ILE A 805 18.53 -8.67 0.99
CA ILE A 805 18.64 -9.96 1.67
C ILE A 805 17.53 -10.90 1.20
N VAL A 806 17.89 -12.13 0.85
CA VAL A 806 16.97 -13.16 0.34
C VAL A 806 16.51 -14.09 1.45
N THR A 807 17.44 -14.59 2.27
CA THR A 807 17.16 -15.49 3.39
C THR A 807 18.31 -15.48 4.40
N LEU A 808 18.04 -15.89 5.64
CA LEU A 808 19.02 -15.97 6.73
C LEU A 808 18.78 -17.24 7.57
N ILE A 809 19.86 -17.75 8.16
CA ILE A 809 19.83 -18.83 9.16
C ILE A 809 20.82 -18.54 10.29
N ALA A 810 20.63 -19.20 11.44
CA ALA A 810 21.63 -19.28 12.51
C ALA A 810 22.46 -20.56 12.31
N ALA A 811 23.79 -20.46 12.47
CA ALA A 811 24.69 -21.61 12.38
C ALA A 811 26.04 -21.33 13.04
N ASP A 812 26.54 -22.26 13.86
CA ASP A 812 27.93 -22.25 14.34
C ASP A 812 28.89 -22.62 13.19
N VAL A 813 29.38 -21.62 12.45
CA VAL A 813 30.18 -21.86 11.23
C VAL A 813 31.68 -21.91 11.49
N ASP A 814 32.13 -21.64 12.72
CA ASP A 814 33.53 -21.71 13.12
C ASP A 814 33.82 -22.71 14.25
N GLY A 815 32.79 -23.38 14.77
CA GLY A 815 32.87 -24.48 15.73
C GLY A 815 33.18 -24.01 17.16
N ASP A 816 32.91 -22.75 17.49
CA ASP A 816 33.19 -22.16 18.80
C ASP A 816 32.04 -22.34 19.81
N GLY A 817 30.92 -22.90 19.37
CA GLY A 817 29.71 -23.12 20.15
C GLY A 817 28.78 -21.91 20.24
N ILE A 818 29.07 -20.83 19.52
CA ILE A 818 28.23 -19.64 19.37
C ILE A 818 27.73 -19.59 17.92
N GLU A 819 26.46 -19.28 17.71
CA GLU A 819 25.91 -19.26 16.36
C GLU A 819 26.28 -17.95 15.64
N GLU A 820 26.63 -18.03 14.36
CA GLU A 820 26.72 -16.90 13.45
C GLU A 820 25.41 -16.67 12.70
N ILE A 821 25.24 -15.44 12.20
CA ILE A 821 24.18 -15.10 11.24
C ILE A 821 24.71 -15.38 9.84
N VAL A 822 24.06 -16.29 9.11
CA VAL A 822 24.39 -16.56 7.71
C VAL A 822 23.29 -16.02 6.80
N ALA A 823 23.63 -15.08 5.90
CA ALA A 823 22.69 -14.39 5.04
C ALA A 823 23.03 -14.55 3.55
N ALA A 824 22.04 -14.87 2.73
CA ALA A 824 22.14 -14.83 1.27
C ALA A 824 21.57 -13.51 0.73
N SER A 825 22.25 -12.90 -0.24
CA SER A 825 21.89 -11.61 -0.85
C SER A 825 21.79 -11.71 -2.37
N GLU A 826 20.97 -10.85 -2.99
CA GLU A 826 20.84 -10.74 -4.45
C GLU A 826 22.12 -10.23 -5.14
N ASP A 827 23.10 -9.70 -4.39
CA ASP A 827 24.44 -9.41 -4.91
C ASP A 827 25.28 -10.68 -5.23
N ARG A 828 24.69 -11.87 -4.99
CA ARG A 828 25.24 -13.22 -5.20
C ARG A 828 26.27 -13.63 -4.15
N LEU A 829 26.28 -12.97 -3.00
CA LEU A 829 27.11 -13.34 -1.86
C LEU A 829 26.29 -14.06 -0.79
N VAL A 830 26.93 -15.04 -0.15
CA VAL A 830 26.56 -15.56 1.16
C VAL A 830 27.52 -14.97 2.18
N TYR A 831 26.98 -14.36 3.22
CA TYR A 831 27.72 -13.70 4.30
C TYR A 831 27.58 -14.52 5.58
N ALA A 832 28.68 -14.76 6.30
CA ALA A 832 28.64 -15.16 7.70
C ALA A 832 29.05 -13.97 8.58
N LEU A 833 28.22 -13.62 9.56
CA LEU A 833 28.31 -12.40 10.34
C LEU A 833 28.21 -12.70 11.84
N LYS A 834 28.94 -11.93 12.66
CA LYS A 834 28.81 -11.96 14.13
C LYS A 834 28.85 -10.59 14.80
N PRO A 835 28.36 -10.45 16.04
CA PRO A 835 28.33 -9.19 16.81
C PRO A 835 29.66 -8.43 16.97
#